data_AF-A0A5D3KG59-F1
#
_entry.id   AF-A0A5D3KG59-F1
#
_cell.length_a   1.000
_cell.length_b   1.000
_cell.length_c   1.000
_cell.angle_alpha   90.00
_cell.angle_beta   90.00
_cell.angle_gamma   90.00
#
_symmetry.space_group_name_H-M   'P 1'
#
loop_
_entity.id
_entity.type
_entity.pdbx_description
1 polymer ?
#
loop_
_entity_poly.entity_id
_entity_poly.type
_entity_poly.pdbx_seq_one_letter_code
_entity_poly.pdbx_strand_id
1 'polypeptide(L)'
;MLPLFERGCLRENEARAQVLECLPIPMESNMVLRIDSRAPAIKVKSWLRGPPLTSFQPGTVYVVEFWPTCCGPFVAAIPQMEQLQEKYIDHRLEVIGVAACERAPMPDETRIDLDVWLTKKLPNLNYRIACDSTGDMYKLWMEPSVSRGIPTSFVVDRDGYIAFVGSPMQLDDVLPKVLDDGIWRAGVNGEAAATKFSCEKPLVIDLDGSLLLTDLLYESFFNVLPLGFNANLAVVRSLGNDKAAVKHHLAQSSELDYATLPYNTRVLDLIQTAKAQGRTVYLSTAADAKHAKAIADHLGIFDGWFASDVKTSLSGSLKAEILKTAFGKHGFDYVGNGPSDLPVWAVADKAYGVGLSKSVRSRLIALKGNYVALEGGNADRQAWFKALRVHQYVKNLLVFVPVLTSHQFTLANILTGVIAFIAFCACASAVYLVNDLLDLKSDRAHPSKRARPYASGLLHLRTGLFMVPALFLLSLTLAITISLEFANILVGYFVLTSAYSLYFKRQMLVDVIALAILYTTRIIAGGVAVEIQISQWLLIFSIFVFTSLALIKRYVELATRLDRGLPDRSDRDYRIADLDVVANLVAAAGLNAVTIFALYVTSPDVQTLYRYPRVLWLICPILLYWMARNLVMAQRRLMDDDPIVFALRDRTSAIVVASIVAVVLIAI
;
A
#
# COMPACT_ATOMS: atom_id res chain seq x y z
N MET A 1 -55.03 5.08 0.47
CA MET A 1 -55.79 5.96 1.38
C MET A 1 -54.82 7.01 1.91
N LEU A 2 -54.59 8.07 1.13
CA LEU A 2 -54.19 9.38 1.65
C LEU A 2 -55.43 9.96 2.36
N PRO A 3 -55.33 10.85 3.38
CA PRO A 3 -55.00 12.27 3.08
C PRO A 3 -54.42 13.12 4.25
N LEU A 4 -53.79 14.26 3.93
CA LEU A 4 -54.38 15.60 4.08
C LEU A 4 -53.33 16.73 4.07
N PHE A 5 -53.41 17.54 3.00
CA PHE A 5 -53.54 19.01 2.96
C PHE A 5 -52.32 19.95 2.95
N GLU A 6 -52.06 20.47 1.72
CA GLU A 6 -52.26 21.87 1.24
C GLU A 6 -51.69 23.05 2.08
N ARG A 7 -51.15 24.14 1.51
CA ARG A 7 -51.67 25.04 0.43
C ARG A 7 -50.58 25.91 -0.21
N GLY A 8 -50.84 26.35 -1.46
CA GLY A 8 -50.29 27.61 -2.01
C GLY A 8 -50.10 27.65 -3.52
N CYS A 9 -51.17 27.92 -4.27
CA CYS A 9 -51.23 27.94 -5.74
C CYS A 9 -51.49 29.37 -6.27
N LEU A 10 -51.23 29.55 -7.58
CA LEU A 10 -51.79 30.53 -8.53
C LEU A 10 -51.11 31.90 -8.73
N ARG A 11 -50.57 32.11 -9.94
CA ARG A 11 -51.26 32.92 -10.96
C ARG A 11 -50.76 32.66 -12.40
N GLU A 12 -51.73 32.44 -13.29
CA GLU A 12 -51.64 32.32 -14.75
C GLU A 12 -51.59 33.71 -15.43
N ASN A 13 -51.04 33.82 -16.66
CA ASN A 13 -51.80 33.91 -17.93
C ASN A 13 -51.07 34.60 -19.11
N GLU A 14 -51.15 33.92 -20.26
CA GLU A 14 -51.42 34.40 -21.64
C GLU A 14 -50.45 35.32 -22.42
N ALA A 15 -49.93 34.82 -23.56
CA ALA A 15 -50.41 35.19 -24.91
C ALA A 15 -49.68 34.41 -26.04
N ARG A 16 -50.38 34.25 -27.18
CA ARG A 16 -50.15 33.37 -28.34
C ARG A 16 -49.25 33.95 -29.47
N ALA A 17 -48.62 33.02 -30.21
CA ALA A 17 -48.41 32.93 -31.67
C ALA A 17 -47.31 33.74 -32.42
N GLN A 18 -46.47 32.94 -33.11
CA GLN A 18 -45.86 33.11 -34.45
C GLN A 18 -45.09 34.40 -34.80
N VAL A 19 -43.75 34.31 -34.89
CA VAL A 19 -42.95 34.69 -36.09
C VAL A 19 -41.68 33.82 -36.10
N LEU A 20 -41.34 33.29 -37.28
CA LEU A 20 -40.13 32.56 -37.62
C LEU A 20 -38.93 33.53 -37.63
N GLU A 21 -37.91 33.37 -36.78
CA GLU A 21 -36.60 33.98 -36.99
C GLU A 21 -35.50 33.24 -36.21
N CYS A 22 -34.41 32.90 -36.91
CA CYS A 22 -33.27 32.13 -36.42
C CYS A 22 -32.55 32.84 -35.26
N LEU A 23 -32.49 32.21 -34.09
CA LEU A 23 -31.63 32.60 -32.96
C LEU A 23 -30.86 31.38 -32.41
N PRO A 24 -29.69 31.60 -31.79
CA PRO A 24 -28.50 30.76 -31.95
C PRO A 24 -28.48 29.51 -31.06
N ILE A 25 -27.66 28.55 -31.51
CA ILE A 25 -27.30 27.30 -30.86
C ILE A 25 -26.87 27.55 -29.40
N PRO A 26 -27.29 26.73 -28.41
CA PRO A 26 -26.82 26.85 -27.03
C PRO A 26 -25.33 26.48 -26.95
N MET A 27 -24.51 27.41 -26.48
CA MET A 27 -23.13 27.16 -26.05
C MET A 27 -23.14 26.56 -24.65
N GLU A 28 -22.73 25.29 -24.53
CA GLU A 28 -21.81 24.79 -23.50
C GLU A 28 -21.45 23.34 -23.83
N SER A 29 -20.60 23.17 -24.84
CA SER A 29 -19.80 21.97 -25.00
C SER A 29 -18.61 22.06 -24.05
N ASN A 30 -18.37 21.04 -23.22
CA ASN A 30 -17.12 20.84 -22.48
C ASN A 30 -15.92 21.03 -23.43
N MET A 31 -15.32 22.23 -23.44
CA MET A 31 -14.13 22.51 -24.23
C MET A 31 -12.96 21.80 -23.57
N VAL A 32 -12.43 20.79 -24.25
CA VAL A 32 -11.16 20.15 -23.89
C VAL A 32 -10.04 21.16 -24.15
N LEU A 33 -9.25 21.45 -23.12
CA LEU A 33 -8.10 22.33 -23.20
C LEU A 33 -6.95 21.60 -23.93
N ARG A 34 -6.58 22.10 -25.11
CA ARG A 34 -5.57 21.52 -26.00
C ARG A 34 -4.57 22.60 -26.43
N ILE A 35 -3.53 22.17 -27.15
CA ILE A 35 -2.71 23.07 -27.97
C ILE A 35 -3.62 23.94 -28.86
N ASP A 36 -3.26 25.21 -29.03
CA ASP A 36 -4.00 26.26 -29.72
C ASP A 36 -5.32 26.69 -29.03
N SER A 37 -5.61 26.17 -27.83
CA SER A 37 -6.72 26.70 -27.01
C SER A 37 -6.30 28.02 -26.37
N ARG A 38 -7.24 28.96 -26.25
CA ARG A 38 -6.99 30.20 -25.51
C ARG A 38 -6.72 29.85 -24.04
N ALA A 39 -5.65 30.41 -23.48
CA ALA A 39 -5.28 30.15 -22.10
C ALA A 39 -6.40 30.59 -21.13
N PRO A 40 -6.83 29.74 -20.18
CA PRO A 40 -7.85 30.10 -19.20
C PRO A 40 -7.40 31.27 -18.31
N ALA A 41 -8.33 31.93 -17.64
CA ALA A 41 -7.98 33.01 -16.72
C ALA A 41 -7.20 32.50 -15.50
N ILE A 42 -6.34 33.36 -14.93
CA ILE A 42 -5.68 33.11 -13.64
C ILE A 42 -6.63 33.54 -12.52
N LYS A 43 -7.24 32.56 -11.83
CA LYS A 43 -8.13 32.79 -10.68
C LYS A 43 -7.48 32.31 -9.39
N VAL A 44 -6.60 33.13 -8.84
CA VAL A 44 -5.87 32.84 -7.60
C VAL A 44 -6.32 33.81 -6.51
N LYS A 45 -6.72 33.28 -5.34
CA LYS A 45 -7.06 34.11 -4.17
C LYS A 45 -5.84 34.55 -3.35
N SER A 46 -4.79 33.73 -3.33
CA SER A 46 -3.59 33.99 -2.51
C SER A 46 -2.31 33.68 -3.27
N TRP A 47 -1.47 34.71 -3.39
CA TRP A 47 -0.09 34.61 -3.89
C TRP A 47 0.86 34.48 -2.71
N LEU A 48 1.69 33.45 -2.72
CA LEU A 48 2.72 33.19 -1.69
C LEU A 48 4.02 33.93 -2.02
N ARG A 49 4.39 34.00 -3.30
CA ARG A 49 5.61 34.70 -3.77
C ARG A 49 5.31 35.51 -5.03
N GLY A 50 5.94 36.67 -5.13
CA GLY A 50 5.82 37.60 -6.26
C GLY A 50 4.50 38.38 -6.32
N PRO A 51 4.42 39.40 -7.18
CA PRO A 51 3.22 40.24 -7.30
C PRO A 51 2.07 39.48 -7.99
N PRO A 52 0.80 39.73 -7.62
CA PRO A 52 -0.36 39.09 -8.25
C PRO A 52 -0.42 39.30 -9.77
N LEU A 53 -0.79 38.25 -10.50
CA LEU A 53 -1.04 38.30 -11.94
C LEU A 53 -2.51 37.97 -12.23
N THR A 54 -3.24 38.92 -12.83
CA THR A 54 -4.67 38.79 -13.15
C THR A 54 -4.94 38.41 -14.60
N SER A 55 -4.01 38.67 -15.51
CA SER A 55 -4.11 38.35 -16.94
C SER A 55 -2.74 38.17 -17.58
N PHE A 56 -2.66 37.34 -18.62
CA PHE A 56 -1.47 37.21 -19.45
C PHE A 56 -1.22 38.50 -20.26
N GLN A 57 0.01 39.02 -20.18
CA GLN A 57 0.43 40.19 -20.95
C GLN A 57 0.82 39.77 -22.38
N PRO A 58 0.32 40.46 -23.42
CA PRO A 58 0.75 40.24 -24.80
C PRO A 58 2.27 40.41 -24.94
N GLY A 59 2.91 39.52 -25.69
CA GLY A 59 4.35 39.56 -25.94
C GLY A 59 5.22 38.87 -24.87
N THR A 60 4.63 38.31 -23.83
CA THR A 60 5.31 37.52 -22.79
C THR A 60 4.87 36.06 -22.89
N VAL A 61 5.81 35.12 -22.79
CA VAL A 61 5.53 33.68 -22.72
C VAL A 61 5.41 33.28 -21.27
N TYR A 62 4.39 32.49 -20.91
CA TYR A 62 4.17 32.05 -19.53
C TYR A 62 4.28 30.55 -19.41
N VAL A 63 4.90 30.08 -18.32
CA VAL A 63 4.84 28.68 -17.88
C VAL A 63 3.97 28.61 -16.64
N VAL A 64 2.84 27.91 -16.73
CA VAL A 64 1.95 27.65 -15.58
C VAL A 64 2.17 26.21 -15.14
N GLU A 65 2.83 26.01 -14.00
CA GLU A 65 3.18 24.69 -13.46
C GLU A 65 2.29 24.34 -12.26
N PHE A 66 1.57 23.21 -12.34
CA PHE A 66 0.78 22.69 -11.22
C PHE A 66 1.59 21.65 -10.44
N TRP A 67 1.61 21.73 -9.10
CA TRP A 67 2.32 20.76 -8.24
C TRP A 67 1.61 20.51 -6.90
N PRO A 68 1.79 19.32 -6.29
CA PRO A 68 1.12 18.94 -5.03
C PRO A 68 1.81 19.50 -3.78
N THR A 69 1.00 19.85 -2.77
CA THR A 69 1.48 20.34 -1.46
C THR A 69 2.09 19.27 -0.54
N CYS A 70 1.85 17.97 -0.80
CA CYS A 70 2.06 16.89 0.19
C CYS A 70 3.20 15.88 -0.10
N CYS A 71 4.24 16.20 -0.89
CA CYS A 71 5.27 15.18 -1.18
C CYS A 71 6.71 15.70 -1.43
N GLY A 72 7.64 15.16 -0.64
CA GLY A 72 9.08 15.49 -0.67
C GLY A 72 9.89 15.19 -1.94
N PRO A 73 9.50 14.26 -2.86
CA PRO A 73 10.23 14.07 -4.12
C PRO A 73 10.03 15.18 -5.17
N PHE A 74 9.06 16.07 -5.01
CA PHE A 74 8.71 17.10 -6.02
C PHE A 74 9.47 18.42 -5.86
N VAL A 75 10.38 18.49 -4.88
CA VAL A 75 11.31 19.62 -4.64
C VAL A 75 12.35 19.76 -5.76
N ALA A 76 12.49 18.78 -6.65
CA ALA A 76 13.47 18.80 -7.74
C ALA A 76 13.08 19.68 -8.94
N ALA A 77 11.79 19.94 -9.16
CA ALA A 77 11.32 20.74 -10.30
C ALA A 77 11.43 22.27 -10.06
N ILE A 78 11.34 22.70 -8.80
CA ILE A 78 11.40 24.12 -8.43
C ILE A 78 12.74 24.78 -8.83
N PRO A 79 13.92 24.19 -8.55
CA PRO A 79 15.19 24.72 -9.04
C PRO A 79 15.30 24.71 -10.57
N GLN A 80 14.67 23.75 -11.27
CA GLN A 80 14.65 23.74 -12.74
C GLN A 80 13.85 24.92 -13.29
N MET A 81 12.72 25.24 -12.68
CA MET A 81 11.89 26.38 -13.07
C MET A 81 12.60 27.72 -12.84
N GLU A 82 13.31 27.84 -11.72
CA GLU A 82 14.15 28.99 -11.42
C GLU A 82 15.24 29.19 -12.49
N GLN A 83 15.95 28.11 -12.86
CA GLN A 83 16.96 28.15 -13.92
C GLN A 83 16.37 28.51 -15.29
N LEU A 84 15.19 27.98 -15.64
CA LEU A 84 14.52 28.30 -16.89
C LEU A 84 14.12 29.76 -16.95
N GLN A 85 13.59 30.32 -15.86
CA GLN A 85 13.24 31.73 -15.82
C GLN A 85 14.47 32.62 -15.97
N GLU A 86 15.57 32.34 -15.25
CA GLU A 86 16.82 33.11 -15.38
C GLU A 86 17.38 33.04 -16.80
N LYS A 87 17.39 31.85 -17.38
CA LYS A 87 17.92 31.62 -18.73
C LYS A 87 17.16 32.38 -19.81
N TYR A 88 15.84 32.53 -19.68
CA TYR A 88 14.98 33.13 -20.71
C TYR A 88 14.32 34.45 -20.27
N ILE A 89 14.82 35.10 -19.22
CA ILE A 89 14.27 36.37 -18.72
C ILE A 89 14.34 37.47 -19.79
N ASP A 90 15.44 37.52 -20.54
CA ASP A 90 15.65 38.47 -21.66
C ASP A 90 14.73 38.18 -22.85
N HIS A 91 14.18 36.96 -22.93
CA HIS A 91 13.20 36.54 -23.94
C HIS A 91 11.75 36.70 -23.48
N ARG A 92 11.52 37.39 -22.35
CA ARG A 92 10.21 37.63 -21.72
C ARG A 92 9.48 36.32 -21.37
N LEU A 93 10.19 35.39 -20.73
CA LEU A 93 9.58 34.22 -20.09
C LEU A 93 9.23 34.52 -18.63
N GLU A 94 7.99 34.21 -18.22
CA GLU A 94 7.57 34.27 -16.81
C GLU A 94 7.04 32.92 -16.33
N VAL A 95 7.52 32.46 -15.16
CA VAL A 95 7.08 31.20 -14.55
C VAL A 95 6.10 31.45 -13.41
N ILE A 96 5.05 30.64 -13.36
CA ILE A 96 3.98 30.67 -12.38
C ILE A 96 3.81 29.26 -11.81
N GLY A 97 4.24 29.07 -10.56
CA GLY A 97 3.97 27.85 -9.82
C GLY A 97 2.60 27.90 -9.14
N VAL A 98 1.79 26.87 -9.32
CA VAL A 98 0.47 26.71 -8.72
C VAL A 98 0.50 25.48 -7.81
N ALA A 99 0.52 25.73 -6.49
CA ALA A 99 0.38 24.68 -5.49
C ALA A 99 -1.09 24.25 -5.42
N ALA A 100 -1.43 23.12 -6.04
CA ALA A 100 -2.78 22.58 -6.11
C ALA A 100 -2.98 21.45 -5.08
N CYS A 101 -4.01 21.58 -4.24
CA CYS A 101 -4.25 20.67 -3.13
C CYS A 101 -5.30 19.62 -3.49
N GLU A 102 -4.92 18.36 -3.73
CA GLU A 102 -5.91 17.30 -4.01
C GLU A 102 -6.71 16.86 -2.78
N ARG A 103 -6.26 17.18 -1.56
CA ARG A 103 -6.96 16.90 -0.28
C ARG A 103 -6.23 17.59 0.86
N ALA A 104 -6.78 18.67 1.41
CA ALA A 104 -6.41 19.11 2.75
C ALA A 104 -7.67 19.38 3.60
N PRO A 105 -7.64 19.11 4.92
CA PRO A 105 -8.82 19.20 5.77
C PRO A 105 -9.28 20.64 6.06
N MET A 106 -8.43 21.66 5.86
CA MET A 106 -8.77 23.09 5.96
C MET A 106 -7.84 23.92 5.04
N PRO A 107 -8.35 24.90 4.27
CA PRO A 107 -7.55 25.68 3.30
C PRO A 107 -6.48 26.59 3.92
N ASP A 108 -6.71 27.13 5.12
CA ASP A 108 -5.85 28.17 5.71
C ASP A 108 -4.59 27.61 6.43
N GLU A 109 -4.69 26.46 7.10
CA GLU A 109 -3.53 25.83 7.78
C GLU A 109 -2.49 25.34 6.77
N THR A 110 -2.94 24.70 5.68
CA THR A 110 -2.06 24.20 4.60
C THR A 110 -1.26 25.33 3.95
N ARG A 111 -1.85 26.53 3.84
CA ARG A 111 -1.19 27.72 3.28
C ARG A 111 -0.06 28.21 4.20
N ILE A 112 -0.30 28.25 5.51
CA ILE A 112 0.68 28.70 6.50
C ILE A 112 1.88 27.76 6.53
N ASP A 113 1.64 26.45 6.55
CA ASP A 113 2.71 25.45 6.55
C ASP A 113 3.56 25.51 5.27
N LEU A 114 2.91 25.72 4.12
CA LEU A 114 3.58 25.87 2.84
C LEU A 114 4.43 27.15 2.77
N ASP A 115 3.92 28.27 3.29
CA ASP A 115 4.65 29.53 3.32
C ASP A 115 5.88 29.47 4.24
N VAL A 116 5.73 28.85 5.42
CA VAL A 116 6.85 28.59 6.34
C VAL A 116 7.89 27.69 5.68
N TRP A 117 7.46 26.66 4.96
CA TRP A 117 8.36 25.76 4.24
C TRP A 117 9.13 26.47 3.13
N LEU A 118 8.45 27.26 2.28
CA LEU A 118 9.08 28.04 1.21
C LEU A 118 10.11 29.02 1.78
N THR A 119 9.77 29.73 2.85
CA THR A 119 10.69 30.66 3.52
C THR A 119 11.95 29.97 4.04
N LYS A 120 11.80 28.76 4.59
CA LYS A 120 12.92 28.03 5.19
C LYS A 120 13.82 27.34 4.16
N LYS A 121 13.26 26.87 3.05
CA LYS A 121 13.97 26.03 2.07
C LYS A 121 14.41 26.78 0.82
N LEU A 122 13.65 27.79 0.39
CA LEU A 122 13.84 28.51 -0.86
C LEU A 122 13.61 30.02 -0.65
N PRO A 123 14.47 30.69 0.16
CA PRO A 123 14.25 32.09 0.55
C PRO A 123 14.38 33.08 -0.62
N ASN A 124 15.11 32.73 -1.69
CA ASN A 124 15.48 33.63 -2.78
C ASN A 124 14.76 33.32 -4.11
N LEU A 125 13.62 32.61 -4.05
CA LEU A 125 12.91 32.18 -5.25
C LEU A 125 12.54 33.37 -6.15
N ASN A 126 12.92 33.29 -7.43
CA ASN A 126 12.79 34.41 -8.37
C ASN A 126 11.48 34.44 -9.18
N TYR A 127 10.58 33.45 -9.01
CA TYR A 127 9.33 33.36 -9.77
C TYR A 127 8.09 33.30 -8.87
N ARG A 128 6.91 33.48 -9.47
CA ARG A 128 5.66 33.62 -8.70
C ARG A 128 5.14 32.27 -8.23
N ILE A 129 4.61 32.23 -7.01
CA ILE A 129 3.91 31.06 -6.49
C ILE A 129 2.51 31.45 -6.02
N ALA A 130 1.51 30.75 -6.55
CA ALA A 130 0.11 30.79 -6.16
C ALA A 130 -0.26 29.55 -5.35
N CYS A 131 -1.18 29.72 -4.39
CA CYS A 131 -1.82 28.61 -3.70
C CYS A 131 -3.28 28.48 -4.17
N ASP A 132 -3.62 27.35 -4.78
CA ASP A 132 -4.98 27.04 -5.24
C ASP A 132 -5.78 26.36 -4.13
N SER A 133 -6.15 27.15 -3.13
CA SER A 133 -6.92 26.72 -1.96
C SER A 133 -8.40 26.46 -2.27
N THR A 134 -8.93 27.04 -3.36
CA THR A 134 -10.33 26.90 -3.78
C THR A 134 -10.54 25.87 -4.88
N GLY A 135 -9.48 25.41 -5.53
CA GLY A 135 -9.52 24.50 -6.67
C GLY A 135 -9.95 25.17 -7.97
N ASP A 136 -9.99 26.50 -8.02
CA ASP A 136 -10.45 27.25 -9.19
C ASP A 136 -9.44 27.16 -10.34
N MET A 137 -8.13 27.19 -10.01
CA MET A 137 -7.09 26.99 -11.02
C MET A 137 -7.12 25.56 -11.53
N TYR A 138 -7.25 24.57 -10.64
CA TYR A 138 -7.34 23.16 -11.01
C TYR A 138 -8.54 22.88 -11.94
N LYS A 139 -9.73 23.42 -11.62
CA LYS A 139 -10.92 23.28 -12.45
C LYS A 139 -10.80 23.94 -13.83
N LEU A 140 -10.17 25.11 -13.91
CA LEU A 140 -10.07 25.84 -15.18
C LEU A 140 -8.96 25.31 -16.10
N TRP A 141 -7.90 24.74 -15.52
CA TRP A 141 -6.72 24.34 -16.27
C TRP A 141 -6.55 22.83 -16.35
N MET A 142 -6.65 22.12 -15.23
CA MET A 142 -6.34 20.68 -15.15
C MET A 142 -7.52 19.81 -15.58
N GLU A 143 -8.74 20.05 -15.06
CA GLU A 143 -9.93 19.25 -15.40
C GLU A 143 -10.26 19.21 -16.91
N PRO A 144 -10.22 20.33 -17.67
CA PRO A 144 -10.48 20.29 -19.10
C PRO A 144 -9.24 19.83 -19.90
N SER A 145 -8.05 19.77 -19.31
CA SER A 145 -6.87 19.25 -19.98
C SER A 145 -6.91 17.73 -20.08
N VAL A 146 -6.29 17.16 -21.11
CA VAL A 146 -6.13 15.70 -21.26
C VAL A 146 -5.08 15.15 -20.27
N SER A 147 -4.51 15.98 -19.39
CA SER A 147 -3.49 15.58 -18.43
C SER A 147 -4.08 14.73 -17.28
N ARG A 148 -3.36 13.66 -16.87
CA ARG A 148 -3.82 12.66 -15.89
C ARG A 148 -3.24 12.85 -14.48
N GLY A 149 -2.66 14.00 -14.15
CA GLY A 149 -2.20 14.31 -12.79
C GLY A 149 -1.16 15.44 -12.70
N ILE A 150 -0.81 15.82 -11.48
CA ILE A 150 0.26 16.78 -11.18
C ILE A 150 1.59 16.05 -10.87
N PRO A 151 2.76 16.57 -11.30
CA PRO A 151 2.95 17.88 -11.90
C PRO A 151 2.68 17.93 -13.40
N THR A 152 2.11 19.05 -13.85
CA THR A 152 1.86 19.35 -15.26
C THR A 152 2.22 20.80 -15.52
N SER A 153 2.90 21.06 -16.64
CA SER A 153 3.25 22.39 -17.12
C SER A 153 2.42 22.75 -18.36
N PHE A 154 1.90 23.98 -18.36
CA PHE A 154 1.28 24.61 -19.51
C PHE A 154 2.19 25.74 -20.00
N VAL A 155 2.54 25.76 -21.29
CA VAL A 155 3.21 26.92 -21.91
C VAL A 155 2.17 27.74 -22.65
N VAL A 156 2.09 29.02 -22.32
CA VAL A 156 1.25 30.02 -22.96
C VAL A 156 2.12 30.90 -23.82
N ASP A 157 1.81 30.99 -25.11
CA ASP A 157 2.55 31.81 -26.07
C ASP A 157 2.31 33.32 -25.88
N ARG A 158 2.97 34.13 -26.72
CA ARG A 158 2.90 35.59 -26.68
C ARG A 158 1.50 36.16 -26.98
N ASP A 159 0.62 35.36 -27.56
CA ASP A 159 -0.74 35.75 -27.95
C ASP A 159 -1.80 35.25 -26.95
N GLY A 160 -1.37 34.57 -25.88
CA GLY A 160 -2.26 34.05 -24.85
C GLY A 160 -2.92 32.71 -25.21
N TYR A 161 -2.31 31.92 -26.09
CA TYR A 161 -2.75 30.58 -26.47
C TYR A 161 -1.81 29.50 -25.91
N ILE A 162 -2.34 28.31 -25.69
CA ILE A 162 -1.57 27.19 -25.15
C ILE A 162 -0.71 26.58 -26.26
N ALA A 163 0.60 26.70 -26.10
CA ALA A 163 1.60 26.10 -26.98
C ALA A 163 2.06 24.72 -26.48
N PHE A 164 1.85 24.36 -25.22
CA PHE A 164 2.24 23.04 -24.72
C PHE A 164 1.48 22.65 -23.45
N VAL A 165 1.22 21.36 -23.30
CA VAL A 165 0.71 20.73 -22.07
C VAL A 165 1.47 19.43 -21.86
N GLY A 166 2.17 19.27 -20.74
CA GLY A 166 2.93 18.05 -20.47
C GLY A 166 3.80 18.12 -19.23
N SER A 167 4.80 17.24 -19.16
CA SER A 167 5.69 17.14 -17.99
C SER A 167 6.67 18.32 -17.95
N PRO A 168 7.00 18.86 -16.75
CA PRO A 168 8.03 19.89 -16.60
C PRO A 168 9.39 19.49 -17.20
N MET A 169 9.71 18.19 -17.23
CA MET A 169 10.96 17.69 -17.79
C MET A 169 11.11 17.92 -19.31
N GLN A 170 10.02 18.24 -20.01
CA GLN A 170 10.02 18.47 -21.46
C GLN A 170 10.25 19.96 -21.80
N LEU A 171 10.25 20.85 -20.81
CA LEU A 171 10.31 22.30 -21.05
C LEU A 171 11.62 22.77 -21.69
N ASP A 172 12.74 22.10 -21.39
CA ASP A 172 14.04 22.41 -22.01
C ASP A 172 14.03 22.24 -23.55
N ASP A 173 13.22 21.30 -24.06
CA ASP A 173 13.07 21.03 -25.50
C ASP A 173 11.95 21.85 -26.16
N VAL A 174 10.98 22.31 -25.36
CA VAL A 174 9.79 23.04 -25.83
C VAL A 174 10.04 24.54 -25.88
N LEU A 175 10.63 25.12 -24.83
CA LEU A 175 10.77 26.57 -24.69
C LEU A 175 11.58 27.23 -25.82
N PRO A 176 12.72 26.68 -26.30
CA PRO A 176 13.42 27.26 -27.44
C PRO A 176 12.52 27.42 -28.67
N LYS A 177 11.69 26.41 -28.96
CA LYS A 177 10.80 26.41 -30.13
C LYS A 177 9.67 27.44 -30.02
N VAL A 178 9.21 27.72 -28.80
CA VAL A 178 8.16 28.71 -28.54
C VAL A 178 8.73 30.13 -28.50
N LEU A 179 9.97 30.29 -28.00
CA LEU A 179 10.61 31.59 -27.80
C LEU A 179 11.32 32.14 -29.06
N ASP A 180 11.93 31.27 -29.88
CA ASP A 180 12.76 31.66 -31.02
C ASP A 180 11.96 31.87 -32.32
N ASP A 181 10.98 31.00 -32.61
CA ASP A 181 10.27 31.02 -33.91
C ASP A 181 9.03 31.94 -33.92
N GLY A 182 8.63 32.50 -32.77
CA GLY A 182 7.58 33.51 -32.64
C GLY A 182 6.15 33.11 -33.03
N ILE A 183 5.96 31.95 -33.67
CA ILE A 183 4.66 31.42 -34.10
C ILE A 183 4.71 29.88 -34.00
N TRP A 184 4.51 29.33 -32.80
CA TRP A 184 4.15 27.92 -32.67
C TRP A 184 2.63 27.79 -32.82
N ARG A 185 2.12 28.08 -34.02
CA ARG A 185 0.72 27.81 -34.39
C ARG A 185 0.73 26.76 -35.48
N ALA A 186 0.19 25.58 -35.19
CA ALA A 186 -0.04 24.55 -36.18
C ALA A 186 -1.21 24.99 -37.10
N GLY A 187 -0.97 25.96 -38.01
CA GLY A 187 -2.09 26.49 -38.80
C GLY A 187 -1.85 27.49 -39.93
N VAL A 188 -0.63 27.94 -40.22
CA VAL A 188 -0.41 28.89 -41.34
C VAL A 188 0.77 28.44 -42.21
N ASN A 189 0.53 27.39 -42.99
CA ASN A 189 1.04 27.17 -44.35
C ASN A 189 0.47 25.83 -44.82
N GLY A 190 -0.62 25.91 -45.56
CA GLY A 190 -1.12 24.80 -46.36
C GLY A 190 -0.11 24.47 -47.44
N GLU A 191 0.04 23.17 -47.68
CA GLU A 191 0.91 22.50 -48.65
C GLU A 191 2.37 22.24 -48.23
N ALA A 192 2.66 20.94 -48.17
CA ALA A 192 3.99 20.33 -48.08
C ALA A 192 4.71 20.34 -46.71
N ALA A 193 4.00 20.01 -45.65
CA ALA A 193 4.57 19.14 -44.62
C ALA A 193 3.51 18.12 -44.19
N ALA A 194 3.22 17.16 -45.07
CA ALA A 194 3.11 15.80 -44.57
C ALA A 194 4.47 15.50 -43.92
N THR A 195 4.66 15.94 -42.67
CA THR A 195 5.55 15.25 -41.75
C THR A 195 5.12 13.82 -41.90
N LYS A 196 5.97 13.02 -42.56
CA LYS A 196 5.96 11.59 -42.37
C LYS A 196 5.76 11.42 -40.86
N PHE A 197 4.59 10.96 -40.44
CA PHE A 197 4.52 10.18 -39.23
C PHE A 197 5.51 9.05 -39.53
N SER A 198 6.78 9.24 -39.16
CA SER A 198 7.68 8.11 -39.09
C SER A 198 6.93 7.17 -38.17
N CYS A 199 6.51 6.04 -38.72
CA CYS A 199 5.84 4.98 -37.99
C CYS A 199 6.84 4.54 -36.92
N GLU A 200 6.83 5.24 -35.78
CA GLU A 200 7.71 4.92 -34.68
C GLU A 200 7.29 3.53 -34.21
N LYS A 201 8.30 2.68 -34.06
CA LYS A 201 8.11 1.25 -33.84
C LYS A 201 7.16 1.01 -32.66
N PRO A 202 6.18 0.11 -32.75
CA PRO A 202 5.29 -0.22 -31.65
C PRO A 202 6.08 -0.57 -30.38
N LEU A 203 5.55 -0.16 -29.24
CA LEU A 203 6.06 -0.57 -27.93
C LEU A 203 5.25 -1.76 -27.43
N VAL A 204 5.89 -2.91 -27.28
CA VAL A 204 5.28 -4.15 -26.79
C VAL A 204 5.68 -4.37 -25.34
N ILE A 205 4.72 -4.72 -24.50
CA ILE A 205 4.91 -4.72 -23.05
C ILE A 205 4.53 -6.06 -22.46
N ASP A 206 5.47 -6.70 -21.79
CA ASP A 206 5.18 -7.86 -20.97
C ASP A 206 4.37 -7.49 -19.73
N LEU A 207 3.56 -8.44 -19.26
CA LEU A 207 2.65 -8.23 -18.15
C LEU A 207 3.27 -8.60 -16.80
N ASP A 208 3.59 -9.87 -16.61
CA ASP A 208 3.90 -10.45 -15.29
C ASP A 208 5.34 -10.11 -14.85
N GLY A 209 5.46 -9.34 -13.78
CA GLY A 209 6.72 -8.82 -13.26
C GLY A 209 7.37 -7.71 -14.11
N SER A 210 6.66 -7.24 -15.15
CA SER A 210 7.04 -6.10 -16.00
C SER A 210 6.08 -4.94 -15.75
N LEU A 211 4.89 -4.94 -16.37
CA LEU A 211 3.81 -3.98 -16.09
C LEU A 211 3.19 -4.19 -14.70
N LEU A 212 2.97 -5.44 -14.31
CA LEU A 212 2.57 -5.81 -12.95
C LEU A 212 3.81 -6.17 -12.13
N LEU A 213 3.86 -5.79 -10.87
CA LEU A 213 4.92 -6.22 -9.94
C LEU A 213 4.72 -7.65 -9.44
N THR A 214 3.54 -8.24 -9.67
CA THR A 214 3.19 -9.61 -9.33
C THR A 214 2.91 -10.45 -10.58
N ASP A 215 2.68 -11.75 -10.37
CA ASP A 215 2.40 -12.73 -11.41
C ASP A 215 0.96 -13.23 -11.24
N LEU A 216 0.16 -13.06 -12.29
CA LEU A 216 -1.28 -13.34 -12.30
C LEU A 216 -1.62 -14.80 -12.05
N LEU A 217 -0.73 -15.75 -12.34
CA LEU A 217 -0.96 -17.15 -11.98
C LEU A 217 -1.08 -17.30 -10.46
N TYR A 218 -0.18 -16.65 -9.71
CA TYR A 218 -0.20 -16.70 -8.25
C TYR A 218 -1.32 -15.85 -7.66
N GLU A 219 -1.65 -14.70 -8.27
CA GLU A 219 -2.83 -13.91 -7.90
C GLU A 219 -4.11 -14.74 -8.00
N SER A 220 -4.33 -15.40 -9.14
CA SER A 220 -5.49 -16.25 -9.37
C SER A 220 -5.50 -17.45 -8.43
N PHE A 221 -4.34 -18.07 -8.17
CA PHE A 221 -4.23 -19.16 -7.20
C PHE A 221 -4.66 -18.73 -5.78
N PHE A 222 -4.12 -17.63 -5.26
CA PHE A 222 -4.48 -17.16 -3.91
C PHE A 222 -5.88 -16.54 -3.82
N ASN A 223 -6.48 -16.14 -4.95
CA ASN A 223 -7.87 -15.73 -5.02
C ASN A 223 -8.84 -16.92 -4.98
N VAL A 224 -8.47 -18.05 -5.61
CA VAL A 224 -9.30 -19.28 -5.64
C VAL A 224 -9.14 -20.11 -4.37
N LEU A 225 -7.97 -20.10 -3.74
CA LEU A 225 -7.67 -20.94 -2.57
C LEU A 225 -8.71 -20.80 -1.42
N PRO A 226 -9.18 -19.60 -1.04
CA PRO A 226 -10.21 -19.42 -0.02
C PRO A 226 -11.61 -19.93 -0.40
N LEU A 227 -11.89 -20.22 -1.68
CA LEU A 227 -13.23 -20.65 -2.15
C LEU A 227 -13.60 -22.08 -1.73
N GLY A 228 -12.70 -22.81 -1.09
CA GLY A 228 -12.96 -24.11 -0.46
C GLY A 228 -12.56 -25.32 -1.29
N PHE A 229 -12.81 -26.52 -0.75
CA PHE A 229 -12.28 -27.78 -1.28
C PHE A 229 -12.69 -28.06 -2.73
N ASN A 230 -13.94 -27.79 -3.10
CA ASN A 230 -14.45 -28.11 -4.45
C ASN A 230 -13.75 -27.29 -5.55
N ALA A 231 -13.57 -25.99 -5.32
CA ALA A 231 -12.84 -25.12 -6.24
C ALA A 231 -11.37 -25.56 -6.38
N ASN A 232 -10.71 -25.87 -5.26
CA ASN A 232 -9.33 -26.34 -5.26
C ASN A 232 -9.17 -27.74 -5.90
N LEU A 233 -10.14 -28.65 -5.73
CA LEU A 233 -10.13 -29.97 -6.35
C LEU A 233 -10.24 -29.88 -7.87
N ALA A 234 -11.01 -28.92 -8.39
CA ALA A 234 -11.09 -28.66 -9.83
C ALA A 234 -9.73 -28.19 -10.40
N VAL A 235 -9.03 -27.31 -9.68
CA VAL A 235 -7.65 -26.91 -10.02
C VAL A 235 -6.71 -28.12 -9.98
N VAL A 236 -6.77 -28.95 -8.94
CA VAL A 236 -5.92 -30.16 -8.83
C VAL A 236 -6.20 -31.15 -9.95
N ARG A 237 -7.47 -31.38 -10.30
CA ARG A 237 -7.84 -32.25 -11.44
C ARG A 237 -7.29 -31.72 -12.77
N SER A 238 -7.17 -30.40 -12.91
CA SER A 238 -6.56 -29.79 -14.09
C SER A 238 -5.05 -29.97 -14.18
N LEU A 239 -4.35 -30.36 -13.10
CA LEU A 239 -2.90 -30.65 -13.12
C LEU A 239 -2.54 -31.88 -13.96
N GLY A 240 -3.49 -32.79 -14.19
CA GLY A 240 -3.32 -33.91 -15.12
C GLY A 240 -3.30 -33.48 -16.58
N ASN A 241 -3.71 -32.24 -16.87
CA ASN A 241 -3.68 -31.61 -18.19
C ASN A 241 -2.55 -30.56 -18.22
N ASP A 242 -2.04 -30.26 -19.41
CA ASP A 242 -0.91 -29.35 -19.66
C ASP A 242 -0.96 -28.02 -18.85
N LYS A 243 0.20 -27.40 -18.60
CA LYS A 243 0.38 -26.15 -17.85
C LYS A 243 -0.53 -25.01 -18.33
N ALA A 244 -0.85 -24.96 -19.62
CA ALA A 244 -1.79 -23.99 -20.19
C ALA A 244 -3.23 -24.20 -19.68
N ALA A 245 -3.68 -25.45 -19.53
CA ALA A 245 -5.01 -25.78 -19.02
C ALA A 245 -5.19 -25.36 -17.55
N VAL A 246 -4.16 -25.55 -16.72
CA VAL A 246 -4.16 -25.11 -15.31
C VAL A 246 -4.28 -23.59 -15.22
N LYS A 247 -3.48 -22.85 -16.01
CA LYS A 247 -3.54 -21.39 -16.08
C LYS A 247 -4.94 -20.91 -16.49
N HIS A 248 -5.50 -21.52 -17.53
CA HIS A 248 -6.84 -21.18 -18.00
C HIS A 248 -7.90 -21.44 -16.92
N HIS A 249 -7.87 -22.61 -16.28
CA HIS A 249 -8.86 -22.96 -15.26
C HIS A 249 -8.79 -22.03 -14.04
N LEU A 250 -7.58 -21.69 -13.58
CA LEU A 250 -7.37 -20.70 -12.52
C LEU A 250 -7.89 -19.32 -12.93
N ALA A 251 -7.58 -18.89 -14.16
CA ALA A 251 -8.05 -17.60 -14.67
C ALA A 251 -9.57 -17.53 -14.68
N GLN A 252 -10.25 -18.55 -15.22
CA GLN A 252 -11.71 -18.60 -15.28
C GLN A 252 -12.35 -18.59 -13.88
N SER A 253 -11.76 -19.32 -12.93
CA SER A 253 -12.28 -19.44 -11.57
C SER A 253 -12.00 -18.22 -10.68
N SER A 254 -11.04 -17.37 -11.05
CA SER A 254 -10.66 -16.19 -10.27
C SER A 254 -11.50 -14.95 -10.59
N GLU A 255 -11.80 -14.18 -9.54
CA GLU A 255 -12.41 -12.85 -9.61
C GLU A 255 -11.43 -11.81 -9.03
N LEU A 256 -10.47 -11.42 -9.86
CA LEU A 256 -9.48 -10.41 -9.51
C LEU A 256 -10.06 -9.00 -9.69
N ASP A 257 -9.76 -8.11 -8.75
CA ASP A 257 -9.99 -6.68 -8.89
C ASP A 257 -8.75 -6.03 -9.53
N TYR A 258 -8.82 -5.87 -10.85
CA TYR A 258 -7.71 -5.37 -11.66
C TYR A 258 -7.29 -3.94 -11.27
N ALA A 259 -8.19 -3.13 -10.71
CA ALA A 259 -7.87 -1.75 -10.30
C ALA A 259 -6.93 -1.68 -9.09
N THR A 260 -6.89 -2.75 -8.29
CA THR A 260 -6.07 -2.80 -7.07
C THR A 260 -4.73 -3.49 -7.26
N LEU A 261 -4.46 -4.04 -8.45
CA LEU A 261 -3.22 -4.75 -8.75
C LEU A 261 -2.00 -3.82 -8.65
N PRO A 262 -0.82 -4.34 -8.23
CA PRO A 262 0.37 -3.53 -8.05
C PRO A 262 1.04 -3.25 -9.40
N TYR A 263 0.60 -2.19 -10.07
CA TYR A 263 1.19 -1.74 -11.33
C TYR A 263 2.55 -1.06 -11.10
N ASN A 264 3.47 -1.29 -12.04
CA ASN A 264 4.76 -0.64 -12.09
C ASN A 264 4.62 0.75 -12.71
N THR A 265 4.70 1.79 -11.88
CA THR A 265 4.53 3.19 -12.31
C THR A 265 5.54 3.59 -13.38
N ARG A 266 6.79 3.12 -13.30
CA ARG A 266 7.83 3.44 -14.29
C ARG A 266 7.51 2.91 -15.68
N VAL A 267 6.84 1.75 -15.75
CA VAL A 267 6.39 1.18 -17.03
C VAL A 267 5.15 1.92 -17.53
N LEU A 268 4.25 2.34 -16.63
CA LEU A 268 3.12 3.21 -16.99
C LEU A 268 3.60 4.55 -17.56
N ASP A 269 4.62 5.18 -16.97
CA ASP A 269 5.21 6.42 -17.46
C ASP A 269 5.85 6.23 -18.85
N LEU A 270 6.51 5.08 -19.07
CA LEU A 270 7.05 4.71 -20.38
C LEU A 270 5.95 4.54 -21.44
N ILE A 271 4.82 3.91 -21.08
CA ILE A 271 3.64 3.78 -21.97
C ILE A 271 3.10 5.14 -22.34
N GLN A 272 2.91 6.02 -21.35
CA GLN A 272 2.38 7.36 -21.59
C GLN A 272 3.29 8.17 -22.50
N THR A 273 4.60 8.08 -22.29
CA THR A 273 5.60 8.72 -23.16
C THR A 273 5.50 8.20 -24.59
N ALA A 274 5.41 6.87 -24.79
CA ALA A 274 5.27 6.28 -26.12
C ALA A 274 3.97 6.70 -26.81
N LYS A 275 2.86 6.77 -26.07
CA LYS A 275 1.57 7.26 -26.60
C LYS A 275 1.63 8.74 -26.99
N ALA A 276 2.30 9.56 -26.19
CA ALA A 276 2.51 10.98 -26.51
C ALA A 276 3.36 11.18 -27.77
N GLN A 277 4.25 10.25 -28.07
CA GLN A 277 5.03 10.19 -29.31
C GLN A 277 4.23 9.66 -30.52
N GLY A 278 2.96 9.28 -30.33
CA GLY A 278 2.12 8.73 -31.40
C GLY A 278 2.38 7.25 -31.72
N ARG A 279 3.13 6.55 -30.85
CA ARG A 279 3.43 5.12 -31.00
C ARG A 279 2.22 4.26 -30.66
N THR A 280 2.07 3.14 -31.34
CA THR A 280 1.15 2.09 -30.91
C THR A 280 1.77 1.28 -29.77
N VAL A 281 0.94 0.85 -28.82
CA VAL A 281 1.34 0.13 -27.61
C VAL A 281 0.54 -1.16 -27.50
N TYR A 282 1.23 -2.29 -27.40
CA TYR A 282 0.62 -3.62 -27.31
C TYR A 282 1.00 -4.32 -26.01
N LEU A 283 0.07 -5.06 -25.44
CA LEU A 283 0.36 -5.96 -24.31
C LEU A 283 0.73 -7.36 -24.86
N SER A 284 1.76 -8.02 -24.33
CA SER A 284 2.12 -9.38 -24.71
C SER A 284 2.42 -10.25 -23.49
N THR A 285 1.53 -11.18 -23.16
CA THR A 285 1.60 -11.95 -21.91
C THR A 285 1.50 -13.46 -22.12
N ALA A 286 2.14 -14.20 -21.21
CA ALA A 286 1.94 -15.64 -21.07
C ALA A 286 0.74 -15.99 -20.17
N ALA A 287 0.06 -14.99 -19.60
CA ALA A 287 -1.20 -15.14 -18.88
C ALA A 287 -2.37 -15.43 -19.82
N ASP A 288 -3.47 -15.89 -19.25
CA ASP A 288 -4.71 -16.19 -19.98
C ASP A 288 -5.32 -14.93 -20.59
N ALA A 289 -5.93 -15.09 -21.78
CA ALA A 289 -6.63 -14.03 -22.50
C ALA A 289 -7.67 -13.29 -21.65
N LYS A 290 -8.35 -13.95 -20.69
CA LYS A 290 -9.28 -13.30 -19.74
C LYS A 290 -8.60 -12.14 -18.99
N HIS A 291 -7.41 -12.38 -18.43
CA HIS A 291 -6.70 -11.35 -17.68
C HIS A 291 -6.09 -10.28 -18.59
N ALA A 292 -5.53 -10.68 -19.74
CA ALA A 292 -4.97 -9.73 -20.70
C ALA A 292 -6.03 -8.73 -21.18
N LYS A 293 -7.20 -9.23 -21.56
CA LYS A 293 -8.34 -8.40 -21.97
C LYS A 293 -8.80 -7.49 -20.84
N ALA A 294 -9.05 -8.03 -19.64
CA ALA A 294 -9.56 -7.24 -18.53
C ALA A 294 -8.60 -6.11 -18.11
N ILE A 295 -7.28 -6.33 -18.18
CA ILE A 295 -6.28 -5.29 -17.90
C ILE A 295 -6.22 -4.25 -19.02
N ALA A 296 -6.29 -4.69 -20.29
CA ALA A 296 -6.32 -3.77 -21.42
C ALA A 296 -7.55 -2.86 -21.37
N ASP A 297 -8.73 -3.44 -21.10
CA ASP A 297 -10.00 -2.72 -20.94
C ASP A 297 -9.95 -1.76 -19.73
N HIS A 298 -9.38 -2.20 -18.60
CA HIS A 298 -9.27 -1.39 -17.39
C HIS A 298 -8.37 -0.17 -17.59
N LEU A 299 -7.18 -0.35 -18.17
CA LEU A 299 -6.22 0.73 -18.33
C LEU A 299 -6.56 1.65 -19.51
N GLY A 300 -7.17 1.11 -20.57
CA GLY A 300 -7.57 1.87 -21.76
C GLY A 300 -6.40 2.51 -22.52
N ILE A 301 -5.18 1.97 -22.35
CA ILE A 301 -3.93 2.52 -22.93
C ILE A 301 -3.31 1.62 -24.00
N PHE A 302 -3.87 0.43 -24.28
CA PHE A 302 -3.33 -0.52 -25.25
C PHE A 302 -4.13 -0.51 -26.56
N ASP A 303 -3.44 -0.59 -27.69
CA ASP A 303 -4.06 -0.72 -29.03
C ASP A 303 -4.39 -2.17 -29.39
N GLY A 304 -3.84 -3.12 -28.64
CA GLY A 304 -4.11 -4.54 -28.78
C GLY A 304 -3.32 -5.38 -27.78
N TRP A 305 -3.57 -6.68 -27.76
CA TRP A 305 -2.88 -7.61 -26.87
C TRP A 305 -2.66 -9.00 -27.50
N PHE A 306 -1.59 -9.66 -27.08
CA PHE A 306 -1.25 -11.04 -27.37
C PHE A 306 -1.22 -11.82 -26.04
N ALA A 307 -1.97 -12.90 -25.94
CA ALA A 307 -2.09 -13.68 -24.70
C ALA A 307 -2.04 -15.19 -24.95
N SER A 308 -1.83 -15.97 -23.89
CA SER A 308 -1.99 -17.43 -23.94
C SER A 308 -3.47 -17.80 -24.04
N ASP A 309 -3.74 -18.95 -24.67
CA ASP A 309 -5.05 -19.59 -24.70
C ASP A 309 -5.00 -21.00 -24.06
N VAL A 310 -6.11 -21.74 -24.15
CA VAL A 310 -6.26 -23.08 -23.56
C VAL A 310 -5.22 -24.09 -24.08
N LYS A 311 -4.74 -23.91 -25.32
CA LYS A 311 -3.87 -24.87 -26.02
C LYS A 311 -2.43 -24.37 -26.19
N THR A 312 -2.21 -23.06 -26.07
CA THR A 312 -0.98 -22.40 -26.48
C THR A 312 -0.48 -21.46 -25.38
N SER A 313 0.66 -21.78 -24.77
CA SER A 313 1.34 -20.89 -23.82
C SER A 313 2.27 -19.93 -24.57
N LEU A 314 1.91 -18.65 -24.61
CA LEU A 314 2.65 -17.59 -25.30
C LEU A 314 3.87 -17.13 -24.48
N SER A 315 4.89 -17.99 -24.40
CA SER A 315 6.12 -17.74 -23.63
C SER A 315 7.38 -18.07 -24.43
N GLY A 316 8.47 -17.33 -24.18
CA GLY A 316 9.77 -17.65 -24.75
C GLY A 316 9.85 -17.45 -26.25
N SER A 317 10.34 -18.49 -26.95
CA SER A 317 10.54 -18.49 -28.41
C SER A 317 9.25 -18.32 -29.19
N LEU A 318 8.13 -18.89 -28.73
CA LEU A 318 6.85 -18.75 -29.41
C LEU A 318 6.35 -17.29 -29.39
N LYS A 319 6.49 -16.62 -28.24
CA LYS A 319 6.20 -15.18 -28.12
C LYS A 319 7.05 -14.37 -29.10
N ALA A 320 8.35 -14.68 -29.21
CA ALA A 320 9.26 -14.01 -30.13
C ALA A 320 8.85 -14.20 -31.60
N GLU A 321 8.50 -15.42 -32.03
CA GLU A 321 8.06 -15.69 -33.40
C GLU A 321 6.72 -15.02 -33.75
N ILE A 322 5.76 -14.99 -32.82
CA ILE A 322 4.48 -14.29 -33.02
C ILE A 322 4.71 -12.78 -33.20
N LEU A 323 5.49 -12.16 -32.32
CA LEU A 323 5.77 -10.71 -32.40
C LEU A 323 6.59 -10.36 -33.64
N LYS A 324 7.55 -11.21 -34.01
CA LYS A 324 8.33 -11.09 -35.25
C LYS A 324 7.44 -11.24 -36.49
N THR A 325 6.44 -12.11 -36.46
CA THR A 325 5.48 -12.26 -37.57
C THR A 325 4.56 -11.04 -37.65
N ALA A 326 4.12 -10.50 -36.51
CA ALA A 326 3.21 -9.35 -36.45
C ALA A 326 3.88 -8.02 -36.84
N PHE A 327 5.12 -7.79 -36.40
CA PHE A 327 5.79 -6.48 -36.52
C PHE A 327 7.08 -6.51 -37.34
N GLY A 328 7.56 -7.70 -37.73
CA GLY A 328 8.87 -7.86 -38.37
C GLY A 328 10.03 -7.92 -37.37
N LYS A 329 11.17 -8.46 -37.82
CA LYS A 329 12.41 -8.48 -37.02
C LYS A 329 12.94 -7.05 -36.87
N HIS A 330 13.23 -6.63 -35.63
CA HIS A 330 13.60 -5.26 -35.25
C HIS A 330 12.55 -4.20 -35.61
N GLY A 331 11.29 -4.61 -35.77
CA GLY A 331 10.17 -3.72 -36.06
C GLY A 331 9.42 -3.21 -34.82
N PHE A 332 9.84 -3.58 -33.62
CA PHE A 332 9.18 -3.23 -32.35
C PHE A 332 10.19 -3.09 -31.21
N ASP A 333 9.82 -2.32 -30.19
CA ASP A 333 10.51 -2.25 -28.91
C ASP A 333 9.80 -3.16 -27.90
N TYR A 334 10.55 -3.75 -26.97
CA TYR A 334 9.98 -4.71 -26.02
C TYR A 334 10.40 -4.46 -24.57
N VAL A 335 9.41 -4.37 -23.69
CA VAL A 335 9.58 -4.30 -22.23
C VAL A 335 9.39 -5.69 -21.62
N GLY A 336 10.38 -6.16 -20.88
CA GLY A 336 10.35 -7.47 -20.21
C GLY A 336 11.20 -7.50 -18.94
N ASN A 337 11.21 -8.62 -18.24
CA ASN A 337 11.86 -8.75 -16.93
C ASN A 337 12.68 -10.04 -16.74
N GLY A 338 12.47 -11.05 -17.58
CA GLY A 338 12.81 -12.43 -17.24
C GLY A 338 13.67 -13.17 -18.28
N PRO A 339 14.16 -14.38 -17.93
CA PRO A 339 14.84 -15.24 -18.89
C PRO A 339 13.98 -15.63 -20.10
N SER A 340 12.66 -15.69 -19.93
CA SER A 340 11.70 -15.96 -21.01
C SER A 340 11.63 -14.85 -22.05
N ASP A 341 12.12 -13.66 -21.73
CA ASP A 341 12.11 -12.51 -22.64
C ASP A 341 13.36 -12.43 -23.50
N LEU A 342 14.42 -13.20 -23.19
CA LEU A 342 15.66 -13.21 -23.97
C LEU A 342 15.45 -13.51 -25.47
N PRO A 343 14.62 -14.49 -25.88
CA PRO A 343 14.33 -14.71 -27.29
C PRO A 343 13.60 -13.52 -27.94
N VAL A 344 12.77 -12.80 -27.18
CA VAL A 344 12.02 -11.64 -27.67
C VAL A 344 12.95 -10.44 -27.83
N TRP A 345 13.79 -10.17 -26.84
CA TRP A 345 14.82 -9.13 -26.91
C TRP A 345 15.80 -9.35 -28.07
N ALA A 346 16.09 -10.60 -28.44
CA ALA A 346 16.96 -10.92 -29.57
C ALA A 346 16.37 -10.52 -30.94
N VAL A 347 15.05 -10.36 -31.04
CA VAL A 347 14.35 -9.97 -32.27
C VAL A 347 13.71 -8.58 -32.20
N ALA A 348 13.71 -7.94 -31.02
CA ALA A 348 13.29 -6.55 -30.82
C ALA A 348 14.39 -5.58 -31.28
N ASP A 349 14.02 -4.32 -31.51
CA ASP A 349 14.97 -3.25 -31.82
C ASP A 349 15.62 -2.70 -30.56
N LYS A 350 14.77 -2.26 -29.61
CA LYS A 350 15.19 -1.79 -28.29
C LYS A 350 14.58 -2.66 -27.19
N ALA A 351 15.43 -3.08 -26.26
CA ALA A 351 15.06 -3.90 -25.12
C ALA A 351 14.97 -3.05 -23.84
N TYR A 352 13.79 -3.00 -23.21
CA TYR A 352 13.62 -2.40 -21.89
C TYR A 352 13.58 -3.52 -20.85
N GLY A 353 14.58 -3.54 -19.97
CA GLY A 353 14.72 -4.56 -18.92
C GLY A 353 14.26 -4.03 -17.57
N VAL A 354 13.18 -4.58 -17.03
CA VAL A 354 12.59 -4.18 -15.75
C VAL A 354 13.12 -5.08 -14.63
N GLY A 355 13.74 -4.50 -13.60
CA GLY A 355 14.08 -5.23 -12.37
C GLY A 355 14.95 -6.48 -12.56
N LEU A 356 15.85 -6.46 -13.54
CA LEU A 356 16.58 -7.65 -13.98
C LEU A 356 17.50 -8.21 -12.89
N SER A 357 17.46 -9.54 -12.72
CA SER A 357 18.49 -10.25 -11.95
C SER A 357 19.88 -10.07 -12.59
N LYS A 358 20.95 -10.20 -11.78
CA LYS A 358 22.34 -10.09 -12.27
C LYS A 358 22.60 -11.00 -13.48
N SER A 359 22.10 -12.24 -13.43
CA SER A 359 22.26 -13.21 -14.53
C SER A 359 21.54 -12.78 -15.81
N VAL A 360 20.27 -12.33 -15.70
CA VAL A 360 19.49 -11.90 -16.86
C VAL A 360 20.07 -10.61 -17.45
N ARG A 361 20.50 -9.66 -16.62
CA ARG A 361 21.16 -8.43 -17.05
C ARG A 361 22.42 -8.73 -17.87
N SER A 362 23.28 -9.63 -17.39
CA SER A 362 24.48 -10.03 -18.14
C SER A 362 24.14 -10.68 -19.49
N ARG A 363 23.09 -11.52 -19.54
CA ARG A 363 22.64 -12.14 -20.79
C ARG A 363 22.02 -11.15 -21.77
N LEU A 364 21.28 -10.15 -21.27
CA LEU A 364 20.75 -9.07 -22.10
C LEU A 364 21.87 -8.21 -22.70
N ILE A 365 22.87 -7.84 -21.89
CA ILE A 365 24.05 -7.10 -22.36
C ILE A 365 24.80 -7.91 -23.44
N ALA A 366 24.89 -9.23 -23.29
CA ALA A 366 25.55 -10.10 -24.25
C ALA A 366 24.85 -10.15 -25.63
N LEU A 367 23.57 -9.78 -25.73
CA LEU A 367 22.84 -9.72 -27.01
C LEU A 367 23.30 -8.56 -27.92
N LYS A 368 24.22 -7.69 -27.46
CA LYS A 368 24.81 -6.55 -28.21
C LYS A 368 23.79 -5.57 -28.84
N GLY A 369 22.55 -5.58 -28.37
CA GLY A 369 21.47 -4.69 -28.82
C GLY A 369 21.36 -3.41 -28.00
N ASN A 370 20.50 -2.49 -28.45
CA ASN A 370 20.13 -1.30 -27.70
C ASN A 370 19.25 -1.71 -26.51
N TYR A 371 19.72 -1.47 -25.28
CA TYR A 371 18.93 -1.79 -24.09
C TYR A 371 18.87 -0.63 -23.09
N VAL A 372 17.75 -0.56 -22.38
CA VAL A 372 17.51 0.39 -21.29
C VAL A 372 17.14 -0.43 -20.05
N ALA A 373 17.93 -0.29 -18.99
CA ALA A 373 17.62 -0.91 -17.72
C ALA A 373 16.71 0.01 -16.90
N LEU A 374 15.48 -0.43 -16.67
CA LEU A 374 14.58 0.17 -15.71
C LEU A 374 14.86 -0.50 -14.36
N GLU A 375 15.42 0.25 -13.41
CA GLU A 375 15.67 -0.29 -12.08
C GLU A 375 14.36 -0.81 -11.47
N GLY A 376 14.41 -2.00 -10.87
CA GLY A 376 13.31 -2.55 -10.10
C GLY A 376 13.47 -2.19 -8.63
N GLY A 377 12.36 -2.14 -7.88
CA GLY A 377 12.43 -2.14 -6.43
C GLY A 377 12.99 -3.47 -5.96
N ASN A 378 14.27 -3.51 -5.57
CA ASN A 378 14.84 -4.72 -5.00
C ASN A 378 14.19 -4.98 -3.64
N ALA A 379 13.73 -6.21 -3.44
CA ALA A 379 13.32 -6.68 -2.12
C ALA A 379 14.52 -6.61 -1.16
N ASP A 380 14.61 -5.54 -0.39
CA ASP A 380 15.63 -5.41 0.64
C ASP A 380 15.29 -6.32 1.84
N ARG A 381 16.29 -6.61 2.70
CA ARG A 381 16.14 -7.35 3.96
C ARG A 381 14.99 -6.80 4.81
N GLN A 382 14.75 -5.49 4.72
CA GLN A 382 13.63 -4.83 5.40
C GLN A 382 12.25 -5.35 4.95
N ALA A 383 12.08 -5.70 3.67
CA ALA A 383 10.86 -6.29 3.15
C ALA A 383 10.58 -7.64 3.81
N TRP A 384 11.62 -8.46 3.97
CA TRP A 384 11.52 -9.75 4.67
C TRP A 384 11.23 -9.59 6.15
N PHE A 385 11.90 -8.67 6.86
CA PHE A 385 11.59 -8.41 8.27
C PHE A 385 10.16 -7.93 8.49
N LYS A 386 9.62 -7.14 7.54
CA LYS A 386 8.23 -6.70 7.55
C LYS A 386 7.27 -7.87 7.28
N ALA A 387 7.56 -8.72 6.29
CA ALA A 387 6.75 -9.89 5.93
C ALA A 387 6.72 -10.96 7.04
N LEU A 388 7.88 -11.26 7.64
CA LEU A 388 8.00 -12.19 8.77
C LEU A 388 7.41 -11.62 10.08
N ARG A 389 7.17 -10.30 10.12
CA ARG A 389 6.68 -9.53 11.27
C ARG A 389 7.56 -9.70 12.51
N VAL A 390 8.89 -9.53 12.36
CA VAL A 390 9.88 -9.73 13.45
C VAL A 390 9.55 -8.93 14.71
N HIS A 391 8.98 -7.73 14.58
CA HIS A 391 8.53 -6.93 15.73
C HIS A 391 7.47 -7.63 16.61
N GLN A 392 6.71 -8.60 16.07
CA GLN A 392 5.74 -9.40 16.81
C GLN A 392 6.37 -10.55 17.60
N TYR A 393 7.64 -10.89 17.36
CA TYR A 393 8.34 -11.96 18.08
C TYR A 393 8.49 -11.67 19.56
N VAL A 394 8.36 -10.39 19.97
CA VAL A 394 8.40 -10.02 21.38
C VAL A 394 7.32 -10.75 22.20
N LYS A 395 6.19 -11.10 21.59
CA LYS A 395 5.13 -11.89 22.24
C LYS A 395 5.60 -13.31 22.57
N ASN A 396 6.54 -13.85 21.79
CA ASN A 396 7.09 -15.17 22.00
C ASN A 396 8.12 -15.20 23.15
N LEU A 397 8.55 -14.04 23.67
CA LEU A 397 9.37 -14.00 24.90
C LEU A 397 8.63 -14.58 26.12
N LEU A 398 7.29 -14.70 26.05
CA LEU A 398 6.50 -15.39 27.07
C LEU A 398 6.90 -16.86 27.28
N VAL A 399 7.57 -17.49 26.32
CA VAL A 399 8.14 -18.84 26.46
C VAL A 399 9.19 -18.90 27.59
N PHE A 400 9.84 -17.79 27.93
CA PHE A 400 10.83 -17.74 29.01
C PHE A 400 10.23 -17.50 30.40
N VAL A 401 8.92 -17.20 30.51
CA VAL A 401 8.27 -16.93 31.80
C VAL A 401 8.51 -18.05 32.82
N PRO A 402 8.38 -19.35 32.48
CA PRO A 402 8.61 -20.43 33.44
C PRO A 402 10.04 -20.51 33.98
N VAL A 403 11.04 -20.26 33.14
CA VAL A 403 12.46 -20.17 33.56
C VAL A 403 12.66 -19.00 34.52
N LEU A 404 12.05 -17.86 34.22
CA LEU A 404 12.12 -16.66 35.06
C LEU A 404 11.46 -16.89 36.42
N THR A 405 10.25 -17.45 36.46
CA THR A 405 9.48 -17.61 37.69
C THR A 405 9.97 -18.73 38.60
N SER A 406 10.71 -19.71 38.06
CA SER A 406 11.29 -20.82 38.82
C SER A 406 12.75 -20.58 39.23
N HIS A 407 13.36 -19.49 38.77
CA HIS A 407 14.76 -19.12 38.96
C HIS A 407 15.79 -20.16 38.45
N GLN A 408 15.38 -21.08 37.56
CA GLN A 408 16.25 -22.14 37.05
C GLN A 408 17.04 -21.70 35.81
N PHE A 409 17.98 -20.78 35.99
CA PHE A 409 18.81 -20.20 34.92
C PHE A 409 20.00 -21.08 34.50
N THR A 410 19.78 -22.39 34.35
CA THR A 410 20.83 -23.28 33.83
C THR A 410 21.07 -23.01 32.34
N LEU A 411 22.30 -23.24 31.87
CA LEU A 411 22.63 -23.08 30.45
C LEU A 411 21.73 -23.96 29.57
N ALA A 412 21.42 -25.17 30.03
CA ALA A 412 20.49 -26.08 29.36
C ALA A 412 19.09 -25.47 29.21
N ASN A 413 18.50 -24.96 30.29
CA ASN A 413 17.16 -24.36 30.26
C ASN A 413 17.11 -23.11 29.36
N ILE A 414 18.17 -22.30 29.37
CA ILE A 414 18.27 -21.13 28.51
C ILE A 414 18.35 -21.54 27.03
N LEU A 415 19.20 -22.51 26.68
CA LEU A 415 19.33 -23.00 25.31
C LEU A 415 18.03 -23.63 24.81
N THR A 416 17.38 -24.48 25.62
CA THR A 416 16.08 -25.08 25.26
C THR A 416 15.00 -24.01 25.11
N GLY A 417 14.97 -23.01 25.99
CA GLY A 417 14.08 -21.85 25.87
C GLY A 417 14.32 -21.04 24.58
N VAL A 418 15.58 -20.88 24.15
CA VAL A 418 15.93 -20.22 22.87
C VAL A 418 15.46 -21.04 21.67
N ILE A 419 15.64 -22.37 21.68
CA ILE A 419 15.13 -23.25 20.62
C ILE A 419 13.60 -23.16 20.55
N ALA A 420 12.92 -23.21 21.70
CA ALA A 420 11.47 -23.06 21.79
C ALA A 420 11.01 -21.69 21.25
N PHE A 421 11.71 -20.61 21.61
CA PHE A 421 11.45 -19.27 21.09
C PHE A 421 11.58 -19.20 19.56
N ILE A 422 12.65 -19.77 18.99
CA ILE A 422 12.86 -19.81 17.54
C ILE A 422 11.74 -20.62 16.85
N ALA A 423 11.34 -21.76 17.43
CA ALA A 423 10.23 -22.56 16.93
C ALA A 423 8.92 -21.76 16.87
N PHE A 424 8.57 -21.04 17.95
CA PHE A 424 7.40 -20.15 17.96
C PHE A 424 7.50 -18.99 16.96
N CYS A 425 8.69 -18.43 16.77
CA CYS A 425 8.91 -17.37 15.79
C CYS A 425 8.71 -17.88 14.35
N ALA A 426 9.27 -19.03 14.01
CA ALA A 426 9.10 -19.68 12.71
C ALA A 426 7.62 -20.04 12.46
N CYS A 427 6.94 -20.63 13.46
CA CYS A 427 5.51 -20.95 13.40
C CYS A 427 4.66 -19.68 13.14
N ALA A 428 4.87 -18.65 13.96
CA ALA A 428 4.12 -17.39 13.86
C ALA A 428 4.34 -16.72 12.50
N SER A 429 5.58 -16.68 11.99
CA SER A 429 5.87 -16.16 10.66
C SER A 429 5.19 -16.98 9.57
N ALA A 430 5.18 -18.32 9.64
CA ALA A 430 4.47 -19.13 8.66
C ALA A 430 2.98 -18.75 8.58
N VAL A 431 2.31 -18.62 9.74
CA VAL A 431 0.90 -18.18 9.79
C VAL A 431 0.72 -16.76 9.27
N TYR A 432 1.62 -15.83 9.59
CA TYR A 432 1.54 -14.46 9.09
C TYR A 432 1.70 -14.38 7.56
N LEU A 433 2.63 -15.15 6.99
CA LEU A 433 2.80 -15.22 5.54
C LEU A 433 1.57 -15.85 4.86
N VAL A 434 0.98 -16.92 5.41
CA VAL A 434 -0.28 -17.49 4.91
C VAL A 434 -1.37 -16.42 4.88
N ASN A 435 -1.56 -15.71 5.99
CA ASN A 435 -2.57 -14.66 6.07
C ASN A 435 -2.32 -13.54 5.06
N ASP A 436 -1.08 -13.05 4.91
CA ASP A 436 -0.76 -12.01 3.93
C ASP A 436 -0.98 -12.46 2.47
N LEU A 437 -0.86 -13.76 2.18
CA LEU A 437 -1.13 -14.33 0.85
C LEU A 437 -2.63 -14.53 0.59
N LEU A 438 -3.41 -14.95 1.59
CA LEU A 438 -4.87 -15.13 1.46
C LEU A 438 -5.62 -13.80 1.46
N ASP A 439 -5.11 -12.79 2.18
CA ASP A 439 -5.78 -11.50 2.36
C ASP A 439 -5.40 -10.46 1.28
N LEU A 440 -4.69 -10.83 0.20
CA LEU A 440 -4.17 -9.90 -0.83
C LEU A 440 -5.19 -8.86 -1.32
N LYS A 441 -6.41 -9.29 -1.67
CA LYS A 441 -7.50 -8.40 -2.12
C LYS A 441 -7.84 -7.36 -1.06
N SER A 442 -8.04 -7.80 0.18
CA SER A 442 -8.42 -6.93 1.29
C SER A 442 -7.27 -6.02 1.73
N ASP A 443 -6.03 -6.49 1.67
CA ASP A 443 -4.85 -5.74 2.05
C ASP A 443 -4.57 -4.60 1.08
N ARG A 444 -4.76 -4.82 -0.23
CA ARG A 444 -4.61 -3.77 -1.26
C ARG A 444 -5.66 -2.67 -1.18
N ALA A 445 -6.90 -3.01 -0.80
CA ALA A 445 -7.95 -2.03 -0.57
C ALA A 445 -7.73 -1.18 0.70
N HIS A 446 -6.88 -1.64 1.64
CA HIS A 446 -6.72 -1.00 2.94
C HIS A 446 -5.64 0.11 2.92
N PRO A 447 -5.89 1.31 3.48
CA PRO A 447 -4.98 2.46 3.40
C PRO A 447 -3.53 2.20 3.84
N SER A 448 -3.33 1.52 4.98
CA SER A 448 -2.00 1.18 5.49
C SER A 448 -1.48 -0.21 5.09
N LYS A 449 -2.35 -1.21 4.89
CA LYS A 449 -1.93 -2.59 4.59
C LYS A 449 -1.57 -2.81 3.13
N ARG A 450 -1.97 -1.90 2.22
CA ARG A 450 -1.55 -1.94 0.80
C ARG A 450 -0.05 -1.89 0.62
N ALA A 451 0.67 -1.33 1.60
CA ALA A 451 2.14 -1.27 1.63
C ALA A 451 2.79 -2.53 2.23
N ARG A 452 2.03 -3.61 2.50
CA ARG A 452 2.60 -4.91 2.89
C ARG A 452 3.40 -5.50 1.73
N PRO A 453 4.52 -6.19 1.99
CA PRO A 453 5.44 -6.61 0.94
C PRO A 453 4.83 -7.45 -0.19
N TYR A 454 3.91 -8.38 0.11
CA TYR A 454 3.21 -9.16 -0.92
C TYR A 454 2.10 -8.36 -1.62
N ALA A 455 1.31 -7.59 -0.86
CA ALA A 455 0.24 -6.76 -1.41
C ALA A 455 0.76 -5.72 -2.40
N SER A 456 1.90 -5.09 -2.09
CA SER A 456 2.54 -4.08 -2.94
C SER A 456 3.38 -4.66 -4.08
N GLY A 457 3.54 -5.99 -4.15
CA GLY A 457 4.42 -6.64 -5.13
C GLY A 457 5.93 -6.46 -4.87
N LEU A 458 6.34 -6.03 -3.68
CA LEU A 458 7.75 -5.91 -3.32
C LEU A 458 8.40 -7.29 -3.11
N LEU A 459 7.64 -8.26 -2.57
CA LEU A 459 8.02 -9.67 -2.53
C LEU A 459 7.18 -10.46 -3.54
N HIS A 460 7.84 -11.32 -4.30
CA HIS A 460 7.17 -12.21 -5.24
C HIS A 460 6.28 -13.22 -4.49
N LEU A 461 5.04 -13.40 -4.93
CA LEU A 461 4.06 -14.32 -4.31
C LEU A 461 4.57 -15.78 -4.25
N ARG A 462 5.34 -16.20 -5.28
CA ARG A 462 6.01 -17.51 -5.30
C ARG A 462 6.91 -17.74 -4.08
N THR A 463 7.60 -16.70 -3.60
CA THR A 463 8.49 -16.86 -2.44
C THR A 463 7.70 -17.21 -1.18
N GLY A 464 6.49 -16.66 -1.03
CA GLY A 464 5.58 -17.03 0.05
C GLY A 464 5.15 -18.50 -0.01
N LEU A 465 4.86 -19.01 -1.21
CA LEU A 465 4.48 -20.41 -1.42
C LEU A 465 5.53 -21.41 -0.91
N PHE A 466 6.82 -21.08 -1.03
CA PHE A 466 7.91 -21.92 -0.52
C PHE A 466 8.30 -21.62 0.93
N MET A 467 8.26 -20.35 1.34
CA MET A 467 8.66 -19.93 2.69
C MET A 467 7.68 -20.39 3.77
N VAL A 468 6.38 -20.42 3.48
CA VAL A 468 5.37 -20.93 4.42
C VAL A 468 5.67 -22.37 4.86
N PRO A 469 5.75 -23.37 3.97
CA PRO A 469 6.04 -24.74 4.38
C PRO A 469 7.46 -24.87 4.95
N ALA A 470 8.45 -24.14 4.43
CA ALA A 470 9.81 -24.17 4.99
C ALA A 470 9.85 -23.72 6.46
N LEU A 471 9.20 -22.61 6.79
CA LEU A 471 9.13 -22.11 8.18
C LEU A 471 8.29 -23.02 9.08
N PHE A 472 7.20 -23.59 8.56
CA PHE A 472 6.39 -24.54 9.31
C PHE A 472 7.15 -25.83 9.61
N LEU A 473 7.88 -26.38 8.62
CA LEU A 473 8.73 -27.56 8.80
C LEU A 473 9.87 -27.27 9.77
N LEU A 474 10.57 -26.14 9.63
CA LEU A 474 11.60 -25.71 10.58
C LEU A 474 11.05 -25.64 12.01
N SER A 475 9.88 -25.01 12.18
CA SER A 475 9.19 -24.90 13.45
C SER A 475 8.90 -26.28 14.06
N LEU A 476 8.41 -27.22 13.26
CA LEU A 476 8.06 -28.56 13.73
C LEU A 476 9.30 -29.40 14.05
N THR A 477 10.35 -29.32 13.23
CA THR A 477 11.63 -30.00 13.48
C THR A 477 12.23 -29.54 14.80
N LEU A 478 12.32 -28.22 15.03
CA LEU A 478 12.83 -27.69 16.30
C LEU A 478 11.96 -28.12 17.49
N ALA A 479 10.63 -28.17 17.31
CA ALA A 479 9.72 -28.60 18.35
C ALA A 479 9.92 -30.07 18.76
N ILE A 480 10.07 -30.97 17.77
CA ILE A 480 10.31 -32.41 18.00
C ILE A 480 11.66 -32.65 18.69
N THR A 481 12.67 -31.82 18.42
CA THR A 481 13.97 -31.94 19.12
C THR A 481 13.90 -31.58 20.60
N ILE A 482 12.86 -30.87 21.04
CA ILE A 482 12.60 -30.58 22.46
C ILE A 482 11.81 -31.75 23.06
N SER A 483 10.56 -31.96 22.61
CA SER A 483 9.71 -33.07 23.03
C SER A 483 8.47 -33.21 22.14
N LEU A 484 7.85 -34.39 22.14
CA LEU A 484 6.60 -34.62 21.41
C LEU A 484 5.44 -33.80 22.01
N GLU A 485 5.43 -33.59 23.33
CA GLU A 485 4.44 -32.76 24.01
C GLU A 485 4.53 -31.29 23.57
N PHE A 486 5.75 -30.75 23.47
CA PHE A 486 5.98 -29.40 22.96
C PHE A 486 5.54 -29.27 21.50
N ALA A 487 5.82 -30.27 20.65
CA ALA A 487 5.35 -30.30 19.27
C ALA A 487 3.81 -30.28 19.18
N ASN A 488 3.11 -31.04 20.02
CA ASN A 488 1.64 -31.02 20.08
C ASN A 488 1.09 -29.65 20.47
N ILE A 489 1.71 -28.98 21.45
CA ILE A 489 1.32 -27.61 21.85
C ILE A 489 1.52 -26.64 20.69
N LEU A 490 2.64 -26.74 19.96
CA LEU A 490 2.93 -25.86 18.84
C LEU A 490 1.98 -26.07 17.65
N VAL A 491 1.59 -27.32 17.38
CA VAL A 491 0.55 -27.65 16.39
C VAL A 491 -0.80 -27.09 16.83
N GLY A 492 -1.18 -27.26 18.11
CA GLY A 492 -2.40 -26.66 18.67
C GLY A 492 -2.40 -25.14 18.56
N TYR A 493 -1.26 -24.49 18.84
CA TYR A 493 -1.06 -23.07 18.65
C TYR A 493 -1.23 -22.65 17.18
N PHE A 494 -0.66 -23.39 16.23
CA PHE A 494 -0.82 -23.14 14.79
C PHE A 494 -2.28 -23.22 14.36
N VAL A 495 -2.99 -24.28 14.79
CA VAL A 495 -4.42 -24.50 14.50
C VAL A 495 -5.25 -23.36 15.08
N LEU A 496 -5.04 -23.01 16.36
CA LEU A 496 -5.79 -21.95 17.02
C LEU A 496 -5.52 -20.58 16.39
N THR A 497 -4.28 -20.27 15.99
CA THR A 497 -3.94 -19.00 15.32
C THR A 497 -4.60 -18.91 13.93
N SER A 498 -4.64 -20.03 13.21
CA SER A 498 -5.30 -20.13 11.91
C SER A 498 -6.83 -20.00 12.05
N ALA A 499 -7.43 -20.74 12.99
CA ALA A 499 -8.86 -20.66 13.31
C ALA A 499 -9.27 -19.26 13.78
N TYR A 500 -8.41 -18.58 14.55
CA TYR A 500 -8.61 -17.18 14.92
C TYR A 500 -8.70 -16.27 13.70
N SER A 501 -7.75 -16.41 12.77
CA SER A 501 -7.65 -15.55 11.59
C SER A 501 -8.82 -15.75 10.61
N LEU A 502 -9.34 -16.98 10.51
CA LEU A 502 -10.40 -17.33 9.57
C LEU A 502 -11.81 -17.13 10.17
N TYR A 503 -12.00 -17.51 11.43
CA TYR A 503 -13.32 -17.64 12.06
C TYR A 503 -13.46 -16.84 13.36
N PHE A 504 -12.64 -17.10 14.40
CA PHE A 504 -12.92 -16.54 15.74
C PHE A 504 -12.82 -15.03 15.81
N LYS A 505 -12.02 -14.36 14.95
CA LYS A 505 -11.93 -12.90 14.91
C LYS A 505 -13.28 -12.21 14.67
N ARG A 506 -14.25 -12.92 14.07
CA ARG A 506 -15.56 -12.40 13.69
C ARG A 506 -16.57 -12.43 14.85
N GLN A 507 -16.34 -13.30 15.84
CA GLN A 507 -17.26 -13.53 16.95
C GLN A 507 -16.90 -12.65 18.15
N MET A 508 -17.89 -11.95 18.71
CA MET A 508 -17.71 -11.09 19.88
C MET A 508 -17.21 -11.89 21.09
N LEU A 509 -16.25 -11.35 21.84
CA LEU A 509 -15.56 -11.94 23.00
C LEU A 509 -14.78 -13.24 22.76
N VAL A 510 -15.21 -14.10 21.82
CA VAL A 510 -14.46 -15.31 21.43
C VAL A 510 -13.09 -14.92 20.89
N ASP A 511 -12.99 -13.79 20.18
CA ASP A 511 -11.72 -13.28 19.69
C ASP A 511 -10.76 -12.86 20.83
N VAL A 512 -11.30 -12.25 21.89
CA VAL A 512 -10.56 -11.87 23.10
C VAL A 512 -10.09 -13.12 23.86
N ILE A 513 -10.96 -14.10 24.06
CA ILE A 513 -10.63 -15.36 24.72
C ILE A 513 -9.57 -16.12 23.94
N ALA A 514 -9.71 -16.21 22.62
CA ALA A 514 -8.73 -16.85 21.75
C ALA A 514 -7.36 -16.16 21.83
N LEU A 515 -7.30 -14.82 21.85
CA LEU A 515 -6.06 -14.09 22.04
C LEU A 515 -5.43 -14.38 23.40
N ALA A 516 -6.22 -14.37 24.48
CA ALA A 516 -5.73 -14.69 25.81
C ALA A 516 -5.14 -16.11 25.89
N ILE A 517 -5.83 -17.10 25.33
CA ILE A 517 -5.34 -18.48 25.23
C ILE A 517 -4.04 -18.52 24.43
N LEU A 518 -3.97 -17.88 23.25
CA LEU A 518 -2.75 -17.87 22.44
C LEU A 518 -1.53 -17.30 23.18
N TYR A 519 -1.71 -16.27 24.00
CA TYR A 519 -0.63 -15.74 24.84
C TYR A 519 -0.24 -16.73 25.94
N THR A 520 -1.22 -17.27 26.68
CA THR A 520 -0.98 -18.24 27.75
C THR A 520 -0.34 -19.54 27.24
N THR A 521 -0.70 -20.01 26.04
CA THR A 521 -0.10 -21.20 25.42
C THR A 521 1.42 -21.09 25.29
N ARG A 522 1.97 -19.89 25.10
CA ARG A 522 3.43 -19.69 25.04
C ARG A 522 4.09 -19.95 26.39
N ILE A 523 3.44 -19.54 27.47
CA ILE A 523 3.91 -19.80 28.84
C ILE A 523 3.86 -21.31 29.11
N ILE A 524 2.75 -21.97 28.74
CA ILE A 524 2.60 -23.43 28.87
C ILE A 524 3.69 -24.16 28.10
N ALA A 525 3.91 -23.79 26.83
CA ALA A 525 4.94 -24.39 26.00
C ALA A 525 6.35 -24.16 26.56
N GLY A 526 6.60 -22.99 27.15
CA GLY A 526 7.83 -22.70 27.88
C GLY A 526 8.10 -23.70 29.00
N GLY A 527 7.11 -23.98 29.85
CA GLY A 527 7.28 -24.86 31.00
C GLY A 527 7.46 -26.31 30.57
N VAL A 528 6.72 -26.75 29.55
CA VAL A 528 6.91 -28.07 28.94
C VAL A 528 8.28 -28.20 28.29
N ALA A 529 8.80 -27.16 27.66
CA ALA A 529 10.11 -27.20 27.00
C ALA A 529 11.26 -27.41 28.00
N VAL A 530 11.18 -26.82 29.19
CA VAL A 530 12.22 -26.93 30.24
C VAL A 530 11.83 -27.87 31.38
N GLU A 531 10.75 -28.64 31.23
CA GLU A 531 10.21 -29.58 32.23
C GLU A 531 9.91 -28.95 33.60
N ILE A 532 9.52 -27.67 33.61
CA ILE A 532 9.16 -26.92 34.82
C ILE A 532 7.64 -26.93 34.99
N GLN A 533 7.19 -27.44 36.13
CA GLN A 533 5.78 -27.37 36.50
C GLN A 533 5.35 -25.92 36.72
N ILE A 534 4.31 -25.51 35.98
CA ILE A 534 3.79 -24.14 36.04
C ILE A 534 2.69 -24.08 37.09
N SER A 535 2.74 -23.06 37.95
CA SER A 535 1.67 -22.82 38.93
C SER A 535 0.34 -22.54 38.23
N GLN A 536 -0.73 -23.20 38.69
CA GLN A 536 -2.09 -22.98 38.18
C GLN A 536 -2.52 -21.52 38.36
N TRP A 537 -2.14 -20.89 39.49
CA TRP A 537 -2.40 -19.48 39.76
C TRP A 537 -1.71 -18.56 38.76
N LEU A 538 -0.47 -18.88 38.35
CA LEU A 538 0.26 -18.11 37.35
C LEU A 538 -0.43 -18.20 35.97
N LEU A 539 -0.98 -19.36 35.61
CA LEU A 539 -1.74 -19.52 34.37
C LEU A 539 -3.05 -18.72 34.38
N ILE A 540 -3.82 -18.79 35.47
CA ILE A 540 -5.07 -18.02 35.62
C ILE A 540 -4.76 -16.51 35.61
N PHE A 541 -3.73 -16.08 36.35
CA PHE A 541 -3.23 -14.71 36.32
C PHE A 541 -2.94 -14.25 34.90
N SER A 542 -2.18 -15.05 34.14
CA SER A 542 -1.81 -14.76 32.76
C SER A 542 -3.03 -14.60 31.86
N ILE A 543 -4.04 -15.49 31.98
CA ILE A 543 -5.29 -15.39 31.22
C ILE A 543 -5.99 -14.05 31.47
N PHE A 544 -6.11 -13.61 32.72
CA PHE A 544 -6.75 -12.33 33.04
C PHE A 544 -5.95 -11.12 32.54
N VAL A 545 -4.62 -11.13 32.68
CA VAL A 545 -3.75 -10.08 32.13
C VAL A 545 -3.92 -10.00 30.62
N PHE A 546 -3.84 -11.12 29.90
CA PHE A 546 -3.94 -11.13 28.45
C PHE A 546 -5.35 -10.84 27.95
N THR A 547 -6.39 -11.21 28.70
CA THR A 547 -7.78 -10.80 28.43
C THR A 547 -7.92 -9.28 28.53
N SER A 548 -7.38 -8.67 29.59
CA SER A 548 -7.37 -7.21 29.75
C SER A 548 -6.66 -6.51 28.58
N LEU A 549 -5.47 -6.97 28.19
CA LEU A 549 -4.72 -6.41 27.06
C LEU A 549 -5.44 -6.63 25.71
N ALA A 550 -6.07 -7.78 25.50
CA ALA A 550 -6.86 -8.06 24.30
C ALA A 550 -8.10 -7.14 24.22
N LEU A 551 -8.78 -6.90 25.33
CA LEU A 551 -9.90 -5.95 25.41
C LEU A 551 -9.45 -4.50 25.20
N ILE A 552 -8.29 -4.08 25.72
CA ILE A 552 -7.71 -2.75 25.41
C ILE A 552 -7.52 -2.60 23.90
N LYS A 553 -7.01 -3.64 23.24
CA LYS A 553 -6.87 -3.64 21.78
C LYS A 553 -8.21 -3.51 21.05
N ARG A 554 -9.33 -3.99 21.62
CA ARG A 554 -10.68 -3.78 21.07
C ARG A 554 -11.16 -2.36 21.34
N TYR A 555 -10.97 -1.88 22.56
CA TYR A 555 -11.31 -0.53 22.97
C TYR A 555 -10.64 0.52 22.06
N VAL A 556 -9.32 0.45 21.87
CA VAL A 556 -8.57 1.36 21.01
C VAL A 556 -9.07 1.33 19.56
N GLU A 557 -9.43 0.14 19.05
CA GLU A 557 -9.95 0.01 17.69
C GLU A 557 -11.34 0.68 17.53
N LEU A 558 -12.26 0.46 18.49
CA LEU A 558 -13.58 1.10 18.50
C LEU A 558 -13.48 2.61 18.68
N ALA A 559 -12.65 3.05 19.61
CA ALA A 559 -12.31 4.45 19.85
C ALA A 559 -11.82 5.15 18.59
N THR A 560 -10.84 4.58 17.89
CA THR A 560 -10.29 5.15 16.66
C THR A 560 -11.35 5.26 15.55
N ARG A 561 -12.30 4.33 15.50
CA ARG A 561 -13.39 4.35 14.51
C ARG A 561 -14.41 5.44 14.81
N LEU A 562 -14.80 5.57 16.08
CA LEU A 562 -15.65 6.66 16.56
C LEU A 562 -15.02 8.01 16.20
N ASP A 563 -13.75 8.21 16.53
CA ASP A 563 -13.05 9.49 16.31
C ASP A 563 -12.92 9.84 14.81
N ARG A 564 -12.89 8.83 13.92
CA ARG A 564 -12.80 9.00 12.46
C ARG A 564 -14.16 9.00 11.75
N GLY A 565 -15.26 8.87 12.47
CA GLY A 565 -16.60 8.76 11.89
C GLY A 565 -16.77 7.55 10.95
N LEU A 566 -16.02 6.46 11.18
CA LEU A 566 -16.09 5.25 10.37
C LEU A 566 -17.25 4.36 10.86
N PRO A 567 -17.96 3.65 9.95
CA PRO A 567 -19.03 2.74 10.34
C PRO A 567 -18.49 1.54 11.14
N ASP A 568 -19.38 0.71 11.69
CA ASP A 568 -19.01 -0.55 12.35
C ASP A 568 -18.26 -1.54 11.42
N ARG A 569 -17.59 -2.54 11.98
CA ARG A 569 -16.85 -3.53 11.18
C ARG A 569 -17.82 -4.57 10.63
N SER A 570 -17.68 -4.87 9.33
CA SER A 570 -18.36 -6.03 8.74
C SER A 570 -17.67 -7.35 9.07
N ASP A 571 -16.38 -7.33 9.45
CA ASP A 571 -15.58 -8.51 9.76
C ASP A 571 -15.49 -8.82 11.26
N ARG A 572 -16.17 -8.06 12.13
CA ARG A 572 -16.22 -8.28 13.59
C ARG A 572 -17.55 -7.83 14.16
N ASP A 573 -18.12 -8.64 15.06
CA ASP A 573 -19.38 -8.35 15.73
C ASP A 573 -19.20 -7.46 16.98
N TYR A 574 -18.53 -6.31 16.83
CA TYR A 574 -18.45 -5.26 17.85
C TYR A 574 -19.01 -3.96 17.27
N ARG A 575 -19.79 -3.23 18.06
CA ARG A 575 -20.37 -1.96 17.70
C ARG A 575 -19.67 -0.82 18.43
N ILE A 576 -19.64 0.36 17.83
CA ILE A 576 -19.12 1.57 18.49
C ILE A 576 -19.84 1.84 19.82
N ALA A 577 -21.12 1.47 19.93
CA ALA A 577 -21.90 1.58 21.16
C ALA A 577 -21.39 0.69 22.32
N ASP A 578 -20.59 -0.35 22.04
CA ASP A 578 -20.09 -1.27 23.07
C ASP A 578 -18.86 -0.73 23.82
N LEU A 579 -18.37 0.47 23.46
CA LEU A 579 -17.09 1.03 23.92
C LEU A 579 -16.99 1.09 25.46
N ASP A 580 -18.04 1.54 26.14
CA ASP A 580 -18.07 1.64 27.60
C ASP A 580 -18.13 0.25 28.27
N VAL A 581 -18.89 -0.68 27.69
CA VAL A 581 -18.97 -2.07 28.17
C VAL A 581 -17.61 -2.74 28.04
N VAL A 582 -16.93 -2.55 26.91
CA VAL A 582 -15.56 -3.06 26.70
C VAL A 582 -14.60 -2.46 27.71
N ALA A 583 -14.66 -1.15 28.00
CA ALA A 583 -13.83 -0.52 29.02
C ALA A 583 -14.05 -1.11 30.42
N ASN A 584 -15.31 -1.37 30.80
CA ASN A 584 -15.64 -2.02 32.06
C ASN A 584 -15.09 -3.45 32.15
N LEU A 585 -15.15 -4.21 31.05
CA LEU A 585 -14.56 -5.54 30.96
C LEU A 585 -13.02 -5.50 31.07
N VAL A 586 -12.35 -4.50 30.48
CA VAL A 586 -10.91 -4.27 30.66
C VAL A 586 -10.59 -4.11 32.14
N ALA A 587 -11.29 -3.17 32.81
CA ALA A 587 -11.06 -2.89 34.23
C ALA A 587 -11.29 -4.13 35.10
N ALA A 588 -12.40 -4.85 34.87
CA ALA A 588 -12.72 -6.06 35.60
C ALA A 588 -11.66 -7.16 35.39
N ALA A 589 -11.19 -7.39 34.16
CA ALA A 589 -10.15 -8.38 33.89
C ALA A 589 -8.80 -7.99 34.54
N GLY A 590 -8.42 -6.71 34.45
CA GLY A 590 -7.19 -6.19 35.06
C GLY A 590 -7.19 -6.28 36.59
N LEU A 591 -8.31 -5.91 37.24
CA LEU A 591 -8.44 -6.02 38.71
C LEU A 591 -8.46 -7.48 39.16
N ASN A 592 -9.16 -8.37 38.45
CA ASN A 592 -9.12 -9.80 38.75
C ASN A 592 -7.72 -10.38 38.61
N ALA A 593 -6.91 -9.93 37.64
CA ALA A 593 -5.51 -10.33 37.56
C ALA A 593 -4.74 -9.98 38.85
N VAL A 594 -4.93 -8.77 39.39
CA VAL A 594 -4.29 -8.38 40.67
C VAL A 594 -4.78 -9.25 41.84
N THR A 595 -6.09 -9.53 41.91
CA THR A 595 -6.66 -10.42 42.93
C THR A 595 -6.06 -11.83 42.85
N ILE A 596 -5.98 -12.41 41.65
CA ILE A 596 -5.39 -13.73 41.44
C ILE A 596 -3.90 -13.73 41.78
N PHE A 597 -3.17 -12.65 41.48
CA PHE A 597 -1.77 -12.52 41.90
C PHE A 597 -1.62 -12.46 43.43
N ALA A 598 -2.51 -11.77 44.14
CA ALA A 598 -2.51 -11.77 45.60
C ALA A 598 -2.72 -13.19 46.17
N LEU A 599 -3.62 -13.98 45.58
CA LEU A 599 -3.81 -15.39 45.94
C LEU A 599 -2.56 -16.24 45.63
N TYR A 600 -1.91 -16.00 44.49
CA TYR A 600 -0.64 -16.65 44.14
C TYR A 600 0.43 -16.43 45.21
N VAL A 601 0.61 -15.20 45.71
CA VAL A 601 1.60 -14.89 46.76
C VAL A 601 1.36 -15.68 48.05
N THR A 602 0.10 -16.02 48.34
CA THR A 602 -0.27 -16.82 49.52
C THR A 602 -0.15 -18.34 49.33
N SER A 603 0.21 -18.82 48.13
CA SER A 603 0.26 -20.26 47.86
C SER A 603 1.46 -20.95 48.53
N PRO A 604 1.33 -22.24 48.93
CA PRO A 604 2.44 -22.99 49.53
C PRO A 604 3.70 -23.04 48.66
N ASP A 605 3.52 -23.10 47.33
CA ASP A 605 4.64 -23.15 46.37
C ASP A 605 5.49 -21.88 46.47
N VAL A 606 4.86 -20.70 46.54
CA VAL A 606 5.56 -19.41 46.65
C VAL A 606 6.24 -19.26 48.00
N GLN A 607 5.59 -19.72 49.07
CA GLN A 607 6.17 -19.70 50.41
C GLN A 607 7.42 -20.58 50.53
N THR A 608 7.54 -21.61 49.68
CA THR A 608 8.72 -22.49 49.62
C THR A 608 9.80 -21.96 48.68
N LEU A 609 9.39 -21.34 47.57
CA LEU A 609 10.30 -20.89 46.51
C LEU A 609 11.07 -19.61 46.86
N TYR A 610 10.48 -18.71 47.66
CA TYR A 610 11.05 -17.41 48.01
C TYR A 610 11.46 -17.35 49.48
N ARG A 611 12.61 -16.73 49.78
CA ARG A 611 13.07 -16.53 51.16
C ARG A 611 12.25 -15.49 51.91
N TYR A 612 11.80 -14.45 51.22
CA TYR A 612 11.01 -13.34 51.78
C TYR A 612 9.70 -13.13 51.00
N PRO A 613 8.77 -14.10 51.00
CA PRO A 613 7.57 -14.08 50.16
C PRO A 613 6.63 -12.90 50.48
N ARG A 614 6.68 -12.35 51.70
CA ARG A 614 5.89 -11.16 52.09
C ARG A 614 6.23 -9.93 51.27
N VAL A 615 7.46 -9.83 50.74
CA VAL A 615 7.90 -8.70 49.90
C VAL A 615 7.15 -8.67 48.57
N LEU A 616 6.73 -9.82 48.05
CA LEU A 616 5.97 -9.93 46.80
C LEU A 616 4.60 -9.21 46.85
N TRP A 617 4.05 -8.93 48.03
CA TRP A 617 2.84 -8.12 48.16
C TRP A 617 2.99 -6.71 47.58
N LEU A 618 4.21 -6.17 47.52
CA LEU A 618 4.49 -4.88 46.89
C LEU A 618 4.22 -4.89 45.38
N ILE A 619 4.17 -6.06 44.73
CA ILE A 619 3.82 -6.18 43.31
C ILE A 619 2.33 -5.87 43.09
N CYS A 620 1.45 -6.12 44.06
CA CYS A 620 0.01 -5.88 43.91
C CYS A 620 -0.33 -4.40 43.60
N PRO A 621 0.10 -3.40 44.39
CA PRO A 621 -0.15 -1.99 44.07
C PRO A 621 0.56 -1.55 42.77
N ILE A 622 1.71 -2.12 42.43
CA ILE A 622 2.42 -1.84 41.17
C ILE A 622 1.61 -2.32 39.96
N LEU A 623 1.10 -3.57 40.01
CA LEU A 623 0.23 -4.12 38.97
C LEU A 623 -1.09 -3.35 38.87
N LEU A 624 -1.70 -3.00 40.01
CA LEU A 624 -2.92 -2.19 40.05
C LEU A 624 -2.73 -0.86 39.33
N TYR A 625 -1.64 -0.15 39.63
CA TYR A 625 -1.28 1.09 38.94
C TYR A 625 -1.10 0.87 37.44
N TRP A 626 -0.36 -0.17 37.02
CA TRP A 626 -0.10 -0.43 35.61
C TRP A 626 -1.37 -0.79 34.84
N MET A 627 -2.25 -1.62 35.40
CA MET A 627 -3.52 -1.99 34.77
C MET A 627 -4.44 -0.78 34.61
N ALA A 628 -4.61 0.01 35.68
CA ALA A 628 -5.41 1.22 35.64
C ALA A 628 -4.86 2.26 34.65
N ARG A 629 -3.53 2.47 34.65
CA ARG A 629 -2.87 3.40 33.74
C ARG A 629 -3.06 3.01 32.28
N ASN A 630 -2.92 1.72 31.93
CA ASN A 630 -3.10 1.28 30.54
C ASN A 630 -4.51 1.58 30.02
N LEU A 631 -5.55 1.35 30.84
CA LEU A 631 -6.92 1.70 30.50
C LEU A 631 -7.08 3.22 30.33
N VAL A 632 -6.57 4.03 31.27
CA VAL A 632 -6.63 5.49 31.17
C VAL A 632 -5.90 6.01 29.92
N MET A 633 -4.74 5.45 29.57
CA MET A 633 -4.00 5.83 28.35
C MET A 633 -4.77 5.46 27.08
N ALA A 634 -5.42 4.30 27.05
CA ALA A 634 -6.28 3.89 25.95
C ALA A 634 -7.49 4.84 25.82
N GLN A 635 -8.12 5.21 26.95
CA GLN A 635 -9.23 6.18 26.97
C GLN A 635 -8.79 7.54 26.40
N ARG A 636 -7.61 8.03 26.77
CA ARG A 636 -7.03 9.30 26.32
C ARG A 636 -6.51 9.29 24.87
N ARG A 637 -6.67 8.20 24.12
CA ARG A 637 -6.16 8.06 22.73
C ARG A 637 -4.64 8.18 22.61
N LEU A 638 -3.90 7.81 23.66
CA LEU A 638 -2.44 7.86 23.66
C LEU A 638 -1.80 6.50 23.29
N MET A 639 -2.62 5.54 22.87
CA MET A 639 -2.20 4.19 22.51
C MET A 639 -2.67 3.88 21.09
N ASP A 640 -1.78 4.04 20.11
CA ASP A 640 -2.12 3.88 18.68
C ASP A 640 -2.00 2.42 18.17
N ASP A 641 -1.29 1.58 18.91
CA ASP A 641 -0.78 0.28 18.47
C ASP A 641 -1.15 -0.87 19.44
N ASP A 642 -0.63 -2.08 19.16
CA ASP A 642 -0.78 -3.25 20.03
C ASP A 642 -0.31 -2.94 21.47
N PRO A 643 -1.14 -3.20 22.51
CA PRO A 643 -0.83 -2.85 23.90
C PRO A 643 0.49 -3.42 24.43
N ILE A 644 0.91 -4.57 23.91
CA ILE A 644 2.20 -5.18 24.28
C ILE A 644 3.35 -4.37 23.70
N VAL A 645 3.25 -3.95 22.44
CA VAL A 645 4.27 -3.11 21.78
C VAL A 645 4.34 -1.73 22.43
N PHE A 646 3.18 -1.17 22.79
CA PHE A 646 3.12 0.07 23.58
C PHE A 646 3.87 -0.08 24.91
N ALA A 647 3.59 -1.14 25.69
CA ALA A 647 4.22 -1.37 26.98
C ALA A 647 5.75 -1.49 26.90
N LEU A 648 6.29 -1.98 25.77
CA LEU A 648 7.74 -2.11 25.56
C LEU A 648 8.42 -0.79 25.20
N ARG A 649 7.70 0.16 24.60
CA ARG A 649 8.22 1.48 24.22
C ARG A 649 7.99 2.51 25.32
N ASP A 650 6.95 2.33 26.13
CA ASP A 650 6.55 3.24 27.19
C ASP A 650 7.52 3.19 28.38
N ARG A 651 8.15 4.33 28.69
CA ARG A 651 9.11 4.46 29.80
C ARG A 651 8.50 4.11 31.15
N THR A 652 7.22 4.44 31.37
CA THR A 652 6.57 4.13 32.66
C THR A 652 6.34 2.63 32.81
N SER A 653 5.94 1.94 31.75
CA SER A 653 5.84 0.48 31.73
C SER A 653 7.20 -0.19 31.98
N ALA A 654 8.28 0.35 31.43
CA ALA A 654 9.63 -0.13 31.74
C ALA A 654 9.99 0.05 33.23
N ILE A 655 9.66 1.19 33.84
CA ILE A 655 9.84 1.43 35.29
C ILE A 655 9.02 0.45 36.13
N VAL A 656 7.76 0.19 35.74
CA VAL A 656 6.90 -0.79 36.41
C VAL A 656 7.54 -2.18 36.36
N VAL A 657 7.98 -2.64 35.18
CA VAL A 657 8.64 -3.94 35.02
C VAL A 657 9.92 -4.00 35.85
N ALA A 658 10.76 -2.96 35.81
CA ALA A 658 11.97 -2.90 36.62
C ALA A 658 11.69 -2.94 38.13
N SER A 659 10.60 -2.29 38.58
CA SER A 659 10.16 -2.31 39.98
C SER A 659 9.70 -3.71 40.39
N ILE A 660 8.93 -4.41 39.55
CA ILE A 660 8.53 -5.80 39.79
C ILE A 660 9.77 -6.69 39.89
N VAL A 661 10.72 -6.57 38.95
CA VAL A 661 11.97 -7.33 38.99
C VAL A 661 12.77 -7.07 40.26
N ALA A 662 12.89 -5.80 40.69
CA ALA A 662 13.57 -5.46 41.93
C ALA A 662 12.89 -6.09 43.16
N VAL A 663 11.55 -6.05 43.23
CA VAL A 663 10.80 -6.70 44.33
C VAL A 663 11.00 -8.21 44.32
N VAL A 664 10.99 -8.86 43.15
CA VAL A 664 11.26 -10.30 43.01
C VAL A 664 12.69 -10.63 43.47
N LEU A 665 13.70 -9.85 43.06
CA LEU A 665 15.10 -10.07 43.47
C LEU A 665 15.31 -9.90 44.98
N ILE A 666 14.56 -9.02 45.65
CA ILE A 666 14.59 -8.88 47.12
C ILE A 666 13.88 -10.05 47.80
N ALA A 667 12.89 -10.66 47.15
CA ALA A 667 12.12 -11.76 47.70
C ALA A 667 12.87 -13.11 47.63
N ILE A 668 13.76 -13.29 46.64
CA ILE A 668 14.68 -14.44 46.53
C ILE A 668 15.69 -14.38 47.68
#